data_AF-A0A2V8B8Z1-F1
#
_entry.id   AF-A0A2V8B8Z1-F1
#
_cell.length_a   1.000
_cell.length_b   1.000
_cell.length_c   1.000
_cell.angle_alpha   90.00
_cell.angle_beta   90.00
_cell.angle_gamma   90.00
#
_symmetry.space_group_name_H-M   'P 1'
#
loop_
_entity.id
_entity.type
_entity.pdbx_description
1 polymer ?
#
loop_
_entity_poly.entity_id
_entity_poly.type
_entity_poly.pdbx_seq_one_letter_code
_entity_poly.pdbx_strand_id
1 'polypeptide(L)'
;MVPPHAMTDRRTPPKAEPLPQLVRQYLATNAQRELDTLRSELDSRLAALEGALAHPDPRASLENLVLELARVATAEAEAAATRASLEAQLNAQDRAAAAAADAQRALEAERSTIQTLQHDLDQARKMLEGERKASARLRHEIEDEQRTLGEEREAAARTLRELERAQAALQQALAAGAGPRDALEEMDRALRHERERSAALDADVARQREAVAQLSETRAALESQLAAAQQSAGDVRQAEDDARKIEELEFTLQIERERTVALEAELQVKSDALAQLSDSRAADDEYRRAATDALERRYADLERQHAAAIQRAEEAANERDAMAAAAESARQEAAVAQIAVDTRLADIEAERAEAEKQLKEAHARAADADARAAHESGRAAEADARAVEADAQAAKAATHAEEADARAAESSARTSEADARTAEADQRIAEADARTRDADARAEAAERRIADADARASSMEARIGELDARAGEAEARASEADARARDAGVRSTDADARIAEAEDRASAAVAESERLAAMLEAAKKTVQGMHAAVESRLEAIEAKRARTTKALEEAEARADAAIRERDELAARLDATSQAAPASQDDPGLTERLLAATERIRLLELQLFERDRGPKDHDVDLAAMLETPPPAPSEQAGQRAKRHEFPARTKIQIDRQPAALVDLSVTGAQAICAASPEVGRIVTVSLLSDEAPCFCQGRLLWARREQSAKGRPFRYRVGLMFTDIDEAAVEKFIERHALPQT
;
A
#
# COMPACT_ATOMS: atom_id res chain seq x y z
N MET A 1 0.89 36.03 49.27
CA MET A 1 2.11 35.74 48.48
C MET A 1 1.68 35.34 47.08
N VAL A 2 1.92 36.25 46.13
CA VAL A 2 2.03 36.13 44.66
C VAL A 2 1.35 34.93 43.95
N PRO A 3 0.32 35.17 43.12
CA PRO A 3 0.03 34.33 41.95
C PRO A 3 0.84 34.83 40.73
N PRO A 4 1.38 33.96 39.86
CA PRO A 4 2.14 34.41 38.70
C PRO A 4 1.21 34.90 37.59
N HIS A 5 1.50 36.10 37.09
CA HIS A 5 0.90 36.69 35.89
C HIS A 5 1.45 36.04 34.61
N ALA A 6 0.52 35.80 33.68
CA ALA A 6 0.55 35.98 32.22
C ALA A 6 1.85 35.70 31.44
N MET A 7 1.72 34.91 30.35
CA MET A 7 1.96 35.35 28.98
C MET A 7 1.76 34.20 27.99
N THR A 8 0.68 34.24 27.21
CA THR A 8 0.69 33.97 25.75
C THR A 8 -0.68 34.37 25.23
N ASP A 9 -0.86 35.68 25.15
CA ASP A 9 -1.98 36.31 24.47
C ASP A 9 -1.76 36.12 22.95
N ARG A 10 -2.11 34.94 22.43
CA ARG A 10 -2.24 34.75 20.98
C ARG A 10 -3.49 35.51 20.57
N ARG A 11 -3.28 36.73 20.08
CA ARG A 11 -4.27 37.51 19.30
C ARG A 11 -4.99 36.57 18.34
N THR A 12 -6.20 36.16 18.70
CA THR A 12 -7.19 35.65 17.77
C THR A 12 -7.54 36.82 16.85
N PRO A 13 -7.37 36.68 15.52
CA PRO A 13 -7.89 37.70 14.61
C PRO A 13 -9.41 37.82 14.82
N PRO A 14 -10.01 39.01 14.66
CA PRO A 14 -11.44 39.18 14.83
C PRO A 14 -12.16 38.21 13.88
N LYS A 15 -13.02 37.34 14.44
CA LYS A 15 -13.94 36.53 13.64
C LYS A 15 -14.82 37.53 12.88
N ALA A 16 -14.64 37.61 11.57
CA ALA A 16 -15.65 38.20 10.70
C ALA A 16 -16.94 37.43 10.97
N GLU A 17 -17.94 38.12 11.53
CA GLU A 17 -19.24 37.50 11.77
C GLU A 17 -19.76 36.96 10.44
N PRO A 18 -20.12 35.67 10.37
CA PRO A 18 -20.64 35.10 9.14
C PRO A 18 -21.93 35.84 8.77
N LEU A 19 -21.96 36.40 7.55
CA LEU A 19 -23.16 37.03 7.01
C LEU A 19 -24.36 36.08 7.16
N PRO A 20 -25.56 36.57 7.55
CA PRO A 20 -26.74 35.73 7.69
C PRO A 20 -27.01 34.92 6.43
N GLN A 21 -27.45 33.67 6.58
CA GLN A 21 -27.64 32.72 5.48
C GLN A 21 -28.55 33.30 4.36
N LEU A 22 -29.53 34.11 4.74
CA LEU A 22 -30.41 34.83 3.82
C LEU A 22 -29.65 35.84 2.93
N VAL A 23 -28.65 36.53 3.48
CA VAL A 23 -27.83 37.51 2.76
C VAL A 23 -26.90 36.80 1.77
N ARG A 24 -26.33 35.65 2.16
CA ARG A 24 -25.49 34.83 1.28
C ARG A 24 -26.26 34.32 0.06
N GLN A 25 -27.46 33.78 0.30
CA GLN A 25 -28.35 33.32 -0.77
C GLN A 25 -28.78 34.46 -1.70
N TYR A 26 -29.09 35.63 -1.13
CA TYR A 26 -29.44 36.82 -1.91
C TYR A 26 -28.28 37.26 -2.82
N LEU A 27 -27.05 37.36 -2.31
CA LEU A 27 -25.87 37.75 -3.09
C LEU A 27 -25.56 36.76 -4.23
N ALA A 28 -25.62 35.46 -3.94
CA ALA A 28 -25.40 34.42 -4.96
C ALA A 28 -26.48 34.45 -6.05
N THR A 29 -27.73 34.64 -5.66
CA THR A 29 -28.86 34.72 -6.60
C THR A 29 -28.77 35.98 -7.46
N ASN A 30 -28.34 37.11 -6.90
CA ASN A 30 -28.20 38.35 -7.64
C ASN A 30 -27.05 38.29 -8.65
N ALA A 31 -25.88 37.77 -8.25
CA ALA A 31 -24.74 37.57 -9.15
C ALA A 31 -25.09 36.63 -10.31
N GLN A 32 -25.91 35.60 -10.06
CA GLN A 32 -26.40 34.71 -11.11
C GLN A 32 -27.32 35.42 -12.11
N ARG A 33 -28.25 36.26 -11.62
CA ARG A 33 -29.16 37.03 -12.49
C ARG A 33 -28.42 38.04 -13.36
N GLU A 34 -27.41 38.71 -12.80
CA GLU A 34 -26.56 39.65 -13.56
C GLU A 34 -25.82 38.94 -14.69
N LEU A 35 -25.23 37.78 -14.41
CA LEU A 35 -24.56 36.95 -15.41
C LEU A 35 -25.51 36.42 -16.49
N ASP A 36 -26.70 35.95 -16.11
CA ASP A 36 -27.71 35.48 -17.07
C ASP A 36 -28.19 36.63 -17.97
N THR A 37 -28.28 37.84 -17.43
CA THR A 37 -28.62 39.05 -18.20
C THR A 37 -27.52 39.37 -19.21
N LEU A 38 -26.26 39.40 -18.79
CA LEU A 38 -25.11 39.67 -19.67
C LEU A 38 -24.94 38.62 -20.78
N ARG A 39 -25.23 37.35 -20.49
CA ARG A 39 -25.25 36.28 -21.50
C ARG A 39 -26.33 36.49 -22.56
N SER A 40 -27.54 36.82 -22.12
CA SER A 40 -28.62 37.13 -23.06
C SER A 40 -28.30 38.37 -23.93
N GLU A 41 -27.61 39.36 -23.37
CA GLU A 41 -27.14 40.52 -24.11
C GLU A 41 -26.04 40.12 -25.11
N LEU A 42 -25.08 39.29 -24.70
CA LEU A 42 -24.03 38.77 -25.58
C LEU A 42 -24.63 38.02 -26.79
N ASP A 43 -25.57 37.12 -26.54
CA ASP A 43 -26.27 36.35 -27.59
C ASP A 43 -27.01 37.28 -28.56
N SER A 44 -27.67 38.32 -28.04
CA SER A 44 -28.36 39.31 -28.87
C SER A 44 -27.41 40.11 -29.76
N ARG A 45 -26.20 40.45 -29.26
CA ARG A 45 -25.17 41.18 -30.00
C ARG A 45 -24.48 40.29 -31.04
N LEU A 46 -24.28 39.01 -30.74
CA LEU A 46 -23.78 38.02 -31.70
C LEU A 46 -24.76 37.85 -32.86
N ALA A 47 -26.06 37.67 -32.56
CA ALA A 47 -27.10 37.56 -33.59
C ALA A 47 -27.18 38.82 -34.47
N ALA A 48 -27.01 40.01 -33.88
CA ALA A 48 -26.94 41.26 -34.64
C ALA A 48 -25.70 41.32 -35.57
N LEU A 49 -24.55 40.79 -35.12
CA LEU A 49 -23.31 40.75 -35.91
C LEU A 49 -23.42 39.77 -37.07
N GLU A 50 -23.96 38.58 -36.82
CA GLU A 50 -24.26 37.59 -37.86
C GLU A 50 -25.22 38.16 -38.91
N GLY A 51 -26.26 38.88 -38.48
CA GLY A 51 -27.19 39.56 -39.38
C GLY A 51 -26.53 40.63 -40.25
N ALA A 52 -25.65 41.45 -39.66
CA ALA A 52 -24.91 42.49 -40.37
C ALA A 52 -23.87 41.94 -41.36
N LEU A 53 -23.26 40.80 -41.04
CA LEU A 53 -22.34 40.08 -41.95
C LEU A 53 -23.09 39.43 -43.12
N ALA A 54 -24.33 38.96 -42.90
CA ALA A 54 -25.16 38.38 -43.95
C ALA A 54 -25.75 39.43 -44.91
N HIS A 55 -25.98 40.67 -44.46
CA HIS A 55 -26.53 41.77 -45.27
C HIS A 55 -25.77 43.08 -45.00
N PRO A 56 -24.70 43.38 -45.76
CA PRO A 56 -23.88 44.58 -45.52
C PRO A 56 -24.62 45.86 -45.95
N ASP A 57 -25.33 46.48 -45.02
CA ASP A 57 -26.01 47.78 -45.20
C ASP A 57 -25.00 48.93 -44.94
N PRO A 58 -24.89 49.98 -45.78
CA PRO A 58 -23.86 51.01 -45.65
C PRO A 58 -24.00 51.96 -44.43
N ARG A 59 -24.98 51.73 -43.55
CA ARG A 59 -25.31 52.61 -42.42
C ARG A 59 -24.97 52.05 -41.03
N ALA A 60 -24.64 50.77 -40.90
CA ALA A 60 -24.21 50.18 -39.64
C ALA A 60 -22.70 49.93 -39.67
N SER A 61 -21.92 50.57 -38.79
CA SER A 61 -20.49 50.27 -38.73
C SER A 61 -20.27 48.95 -37.98
N LEU A 62 -19.84 47.91 -38.71
CA LEU A 62 -19.40 46.62 -38.17
C LEU A 62 -18.41 46.80 -37.01
N GLU A 63 -17.55 47.82 -37.10
CA GLU A 63 -16.60 48.21 -36.05
C GLU A 63 -17.28 48.51 -34.70
N ASN A 64 -18.40 49.25 -34.69
CA ASN A 64 -19.11 49.57 -33.44
C ASN A 64 -19.71 48.30 -32.82
N LEU A 65 -20.24 47.40 -33.64
CA LEU A 65 -20.86 46.16 -33.17
C LEU A 65 -19.81 45.19 -32.60
N VAL A 66 -18.63 45.12 -33.21
CA VAL A 66 -17.48 44.35 -32.69
C VAL A 66 -16.98 44.95 -31.38
N LEU A 67 -16.89 46.28 -31.25
CA LEU A 67 -16.49 46.95 -30.01
C LEU A 67 -17.51 46.73 -28.88
N GLU A 68 -18.81 46.80 -29.18
CA GLU A 68 -19.86 46.53 -28.20
C GLU A 68 -19.89 45.06 -27.79
N LEU A 69 -19.69 44.13 -28.73
CA LEU A 69 -19.57 42.70 -28.43
C LEU A 69 -18.38 42.41 -27.51
N ALA A 70 -17.21 43.01 -27.80
CA ALA A 70 -16.02 42.85 -26.96
C ALA A 70 -16.24 43.38 -25.53
N ARG A 71 -16.96 44.48 -25.38
CA ARG A 71 -17.32 45.04 -24.05
C ARG A 71 -18.27 44.12 -23.28
N VAL A 72 -19.33 43.64 -23.91
CA VAL A 72 -20.30 42.74 -23.26
C VAL A 72 -19.64 41.40 -22.91
N ALA A 73 -18.78 40.86 -23.78
CA ALA A 73 -18.00 39.65 -23.51
C ALA A 73 -17.05 39.83 -22.32
N THR A 74 -16.38 40.99 -22.21
CA THR A 74 -15.52 41.30 -21.07
C THR A 74 -16.33 41.42 -19.78
N ALA A 75 -17.48 42.09 -19.82
CA ALA A 75 -18.37 42.22 -18.67
C ALA A 75 -18.95 40.86 -18.21
N GLU A 76 -19.31 39.97 -19.14
CA GLU A 76 -19.77 38.60 -18.83
C GLU A 76 -18.64 37.79 -18.17
N ALA A 77 -17.42 37.87 -18.70
CA ALA A 77 -16.27 37.19 -18.12
C ALA A 77 -15.94 37.68 -16.71
N GLU A 78 -16.01 39.00 -16.46
CA GLU A 78 -15.84 39.60 -15.13
C GLU A 78 -16.97 39.18 -14.16
N ALA A 79 -18.22 39.18 -14.61
CA ALA A 79 -19.36 38.71 -13.82
C ALA A 79 -19.26 37.21 -13.49
N ALA A 80 -18.77 36.39 -14.43
CA ALA A 80 -18.53 34.97 -14.21
C ALA A 80 -17.42 34.73 -13.18
N ALA A 81 -16.33 35.50 -13.26
CA ALA A 81 -15.22 35.42 -12.31
C ALA A 81 -15.64 35.85 -10.90
N THR A 82 -16.41 36.94 -10.77
CA THR A 82 -16.91 37.42 -9.47
C THR A 82 -17.88 36.42 -8.83
N ARG A 83 -18.79 35.83 -9.61
CA ARG A 83 -19.67 34.76 -9.14
C ARG A 83 -18.87 33.53 -8.68
N ALA A 84 -17.93 33.06 -9.49
CA ALA A 84 -17.11 31.89 -9.14
C ALA A 84 -16.30 32.14 -7.84
N SER A 85 -15.78 33.37 -7.67
CA SER A 85 -15.09 33.77 -6.45
C SER A 85 -16.04 33.80 -5.23
N LEU A 86 -17.24 34.37 -5.37
CA LEU A 86 -18.23 34.41 -4.30
C LEU A 86 -18.68 32.99 -3.90
N GLU A 87 -18.93 32.13 -4.87
CA GLU A 87 -19.32 30.73 -4.65
C GLU A 87 -18.20 29.94 -3.94
N ALA A 88 -16.94 30.13 -4.35
CA ALA A 88 -15.79 29.54 -3.69
C ALA A 88 -15.64 30.04 -2.24
N GLN A 89 -15.87 31.32 -1.98
CA GLN A 89 -15.83 31.90 -0.64
C GLN A 89 -16.95 31.35 0.26
N LEU A 90 -18.17 31.24 -0.25
CA LEU A 90 -19.31 30.67 0.49
C LEU A 90 -19.06 29.20 0.82
N ASN A 91 -18.60 28.41 -0.15
CA ASN A 91 -18.23 27.01 0.06
C ASN A 91 -17.11 26.84 1.09
N ALA A 92 -16.11 27.74 1.09
CA ALA A 92 -15.04 27.72 2.09
C ALA A 92 -15.57 28.07 3.49
N GLN A 93 -16.49 29.02 3.59
CA GLN A 93 -17.13 29.37 4.87
C GLN A 93 -17.99 28.24 5.41
N ASP A 94 -18.76 27.54 4.56
CA ASP A 94 -19.60 26.42 4.99
C ASP A 94 -18.77 25.21 5.42
N ARG A 95 -17.66 24.93 4.72
CA ARG A 95 -16.68 23.91 5.16
C ARG A 95 -16.04 24.28 6.50
N ALA A 96 -15.69 25.55 6.71
CA ALA A 96 -15.14 26.01 7.97
C ALA A 96 -16.16 25.91 9.12
N ALA A 97 -17.43 26.22 8.86
CA ALA A 97 -18.51 26.08 9.83
C ALA A 97 -18.77 24.61 10.20
N ALA A 98 -18.79 23.70 9.22
CA ALA A 98 -18.91 22.26 9.45
C ALA A 98 -17.73 21.73 10.29
N ALA A 99 -16.49 22.09 9.92
CA ALA A 99 -15.31 21.70 10.69
C ALA A 99 -15.32 22.23 12.13
N ALA A 100 -15.85 23.44 12.36
CA ALA A 100 -16.02 23.99 13.70
C ALA A 100 -17.07 23.22 14.52
N ALA A 101 -18.19 22.84 13.90
CA ALA A 101 -19.23 22.03 14.54
C ALA A 101 -18.71 20.63 14.89
N ASP A 102 -17.93 20.01 14.01
CA ASP A 102 -17.29 18.71 14.25
C ASP A 102 -16.29 18.77 15.40
N ALA A 103 -15.45 19.80 15.42
CA ALA A 103 -14.51 20.03 16.52
C ALA A 103 -15.22 20.25 17.85
N GLN A 104 -16.37 20.94 17.85
CA GLN A 104 -17.15 21.14 19.07
C GLN A 104 -17.82 19.85 19.55
N ARG A 105 -18.38 19.03 18.64
CA ARG A 105 -18.91 17.71 18.98
C ARG A 105 -17.83 16.78 19.54
N ALA A 106 -16.64 16.80 18.97
CA ALA A 106 -15.51 16.03 19.48
C ALA A 106 -15.10 16.49 20.90
N LEU A 107 -15.04 17.80 21.14
CA LEU A 107 -14.74 18.35 22.46
C LEU A 107 -15.82 17.99 23.50
N GLU A 108 -17.09 18.03 23.12
CA GLU A 108 -18.20 17.63 23.99
C GLU A 108 -18.15 16.13 24.30
N ALA A 109 -17.82 15.28 23.33
CA ALA A 109 -17.59 13.86 23.53
C ALA A 109 -16.40 13.60 24.49
N GLU A 110 -15.26 14.27 24.28
CA GLU A 110 -14.10 14.19 25.20
C GLU A 110 -14.45 14.67 26.61
N ARG A 111 -15.25 15.72 26.76
CA ARG A 111 -15.72 16.17 28.07
C ARG A 111 -16.61 15.14 28.74
N SER A 112 -17.49 14.47 28.00
CA SER A 112 -18.34 13.41 28.54
C SER A 112 -17.52 12.20 29.01
N THR A 113 -16.49 11.78 28.25
CA THR A 113 -15.61 10.68 28.65
C THR A 113 -14.75 11.04 29.85
N ILE A 114 -14.28 12.28 29.96
CA ILE A 114 -13.57 12.74 31.16
C ILE A 114 -14.50 12.69 32.38
N GLN A 115 -15.75 13.09 32.25
CA GLN A 115 -16.73 13.03 33.35
C GLN A 115 -17.01 11.60 33.79
N THR A 116 -17.16 10.64 32.87
CA THR A 116 -17.34 9.22 33.22
C THR A 116 -16.10 8.68 33.92
N LEU A 117 -14.90 8.95 33.40
CA LEU A 117 -13.65 8.51 34.03
C LEU A 117 -13.45 9.11 35.43
N GLN A 118 -13.85 10.37 35.64
CA GLN A 118 -13.83 10.99 36.97
C GLN A 118 -14.80 10.29 37.93
N HIS A 119 -16.00 9.96 37.46
CA HIS A 119 -16.97 9.21 38.25
C HIS A 119 -16.45 7.83 38.66
N ASP A 120 -15.90 7.08 37.70
CA ASP A 120 -15.35 5.73 37.94
C ASP A 120 -14.18 5.78 38.92
N LEU A 121 -13.31 6.80 38.80
CA LEU A 121 -12.19 7.00 39.70
C LEU A 121 -12.65 7.34 41.13
N ASP A 122 -13.70 8.14 41.29
CA ASP A 122 -14.28 8.42 42.60
C ASP A 122 -14.98 7.19 43.20
N GLN A 123 -15.62 6.34 42.37
CA GLN A 123 -16.15 5.05 42.82
C GLN A 123 -15.04 4.11 43.29
N ALA A 124 -13.97 3.96 42.51
CA ALA A 124 -12.82 3.13 42.87
C ALA A 124 -12.16 3.60 44.17
N ARG A 125 -12.04 4.92 44.38
CA ARG A 125 -11.55 5.48 45.65
C ARG A 125 -12.43 5.11 46.84
N LYS A 126 -13.77 5.19 46.69
CA LYS A 126 -14.71 4.79 47.75
C LYS A 126 -14.60 3.30 48.08
N MET A 127 -14.45 2.45 47.06
CA MET A 127 -14.24 1.01 47.26
C MET A 127 -12.94 0.73 48.03
N LEU A 128 -11.84 1.35 47.61
CA LEU A 128 -10.55 1.20 48.30
C LEU A 128 -10.61 1.69 49.76
N GLU A 129 -11.32 2.79 50.03
CA GLU A 129 -11.54 3.26 51.40
C GLU A 129 -12.37 2.26 52.22
N GLY A 130 -13.37 1.63 51.60
CA GLY A 130 -14.16 0.54 52.18
C GLY A 130 -13.30 -0.67 52.55
N GLU A 131 -12.46 -1.14 51.63
CA GLU A 131 -11.53 -2.26 51.86
C GLU A 131 -10.50 -1.96 52.95
N ARG A 132 -9.98 -0.72 52.98
CA ARG A 132 -9.06 -0.29 54.04
C ARG A 132 -9.73 -0.30 55.41
N LYS A 133 -11.00 0.14 55.50
CA LYS A 133 -11.79 0.07 56.74
C LYS A 133 -12.06 -1.38 57.15
N ALA A 134 -12.41 -2.26 56.22
CA ALA A 134 -12.59 -3.69 56.48
C ALA A 134 -11.29 -4.35 56.98
N SER A 135 -10.17 -4.06 56.31
CA SER A 135 -8.85 -4.56 56.71
C SER A 135 -8.40 -4.03 58.08
N ALA A 136 -8.79 -2.80 58.45
CA ALA A 136 -8.54 -2.27 59.78
C ALA A 136 -9.37 -3.00 60.86
N ARG A 137 -10.64 -3.34 60.57
CA ARG A 137 -11.49 -4.12 61.47
C ARG A 137 -10.94 -5.53 61.71
N LEU A 138 -10.59 -6.24 60.63
CA LEU A 138 -10.00 -7.59 60.73
C LEU A 138 -8.70 -7.59 61.55
N ARG A 139 -7.85 -6.56 61.40
CA ARG A 139 -6.64 -6.43 62.23
C ARG A 139 -6.97 -6.26 63.71
N HIS A 140 -7.97 -5.46 64.04
CA HIS A 140 -8.40 -5.27 65.42
C HIS A 140 -8.98 -6.55 66.02
N GLU A 141 -9.80 -7.29 65.25
CA GLU A 141 -10.34 -8.59 65.64
C GLU A 141 -9.22 -9.62 65.91
N ILE A 142 -8.20 -9.69 65.03
CA ILE A 142 -7.04 -10.55 65.23
C ILE A 142 -6.26 -10.17 66.49
N GLU A 143 -6.05 -8.87 66.75
CA GLU A 143 -5.36 -8.39 67.95
C GLU A 143 -6.13 -8.74 69.23
N ASP A 144 -7.45 -8.66 69.19
CA ASP A 144 -8.31 -9.02 70.32
C ASP A 144 -8.32 -10.54 70.56
N GLU A 145 -8.40 -11.37 69.51
CA GLU A 145 -8.29 -12.83 69.62
C GLU A 145 -6.92 -13.28 70.15
N GLN A 146 -5.84 -12.59 69.74
CA GLN A 146 -4.51 -12.87 70.29
C GLN A 146 -4.41 -12.52 71.78
N ARG A 147 -5.08 -11.45 72.21
CA ARG A 147 -5.13 -11.07 73.62
C ARG A 147 -5.87 -12.12 74.45
N THR A 148 -7.04 -12.57 74.00
CA THR A 148 -7.82 -13.59 74.73
C THR A 148 -7.07 -14.91 74.83
N LEU A 149 -6.43 -15.36 73.75
CA LEU A 149 -5.60 -16.57 73.77
C LEU A 149 -4.41 -16.45 74.75
N GLY A 150 -3.82 -15.26 74.86
CA GLY A 150 -2.77 -14.98 75.85
C GLY A 150 -3.25 -15.14 77.28
N GLU A 151 -4.42 -14.60 77.60
CA GLU A 151 -5.04 -14.69 78.94
C GLU A 151 -5.37 -16.14 79.31
N GLU A 152 -5.91 -16.93 78.38
CA GLU A 152 -6.21 -18.35 78.60
C GLU A 152 -4.96 -19.19 78.92
N ARG A 153 -3.85 -18.94 78.21
CA ARG A 153 -2.57 -19.61 78.46
C ARG A 153 -2.01 -19.30 79.85
N GLU A 154 -2.14 -18.06 80.30
CA GLU A 154 -1.74 -17.69 81.65
C GLU A 154 -2.60 -18.36 82.73
N ALA A 155 -3.91 -18.48 82.50
CA ALA A 155 -4.81 -19.18 83.41
C ALA A 155 -4.44 -20.67 83.55
N ALA A 156 -4.15 -21.35 82.42
CA ALA A 156 -3.70 -22.73 82.42
C ALA A 156 -2.35 -22.94 83.15
N ALA A 157 -1.43 -21.98 83.03
CA ALA A 157 -0.16 -22.04 83.76
C ALA A 157 -0.34 -21.92 85.29
N ARG A 158 -1.38 -21.24 85.76
CA ARG A 158 -1.68 -21.11 87.21
C ARG A 158 -2.18 -22.42 87.80
N THR A 159 -3.10 -23.12 87.11
CA THR A 159 -3.69 -24.37 87.59
C THR A 159 -2.65 -25.49 87.73
N LEU A 160 -1.69 -25.58 86.80
CA LEU A 160 -0.56 -26.52 86.88
C LEU A 160 0.27 -26.36 88.16
N ARG A 161 0.57 -25.11 88.55
CA ARG A 161 1.35 -24.83 89.77
C ARG A 161 0.61 -25.20 91.06
N GLU A 162 -0.71 -25.14 91.05
CA GLU A 162 -1.54 -25.55 92.20
C GLU A 162 -1.54 -27.08 92.37
N LEU A 163 -1.55 -27.83 91.27
CA LEU A 163 -1.48 -29.29 91.28
C LEU A 163 -0.17 -29.80 91.89
N GLU A 164 0.97 -29.20 91.50
CA GLU A 164 2.29 -29.57 92.02
C GLU A 164 2.40 -29.39 93.54
N ARG A 165 1.78 -28.34 94.08
CA ARG A 165 1.75 -28.09 95.53
C ARG A 165 0.93 -29.15 96.28
N ALA A 166 -0.20 -29.57 95.72
CA ALA A 166 -1.05 -30.59 96.33
C ALA A 166 -0.36 -31.96 96.42
N GLN A 167 0.43 -32.33 95.41
CA GLN A 167 1.19 -33.59 95.39
C GLN A 167 2.28 -33.65 96.46
N ALA A 168 2.98 -32.54 96.70
CA ALA A 168 4.03 -32.47 97.72
C ALA A 168 3.49 -32.69 99.15
N ALA A 169 2.29 -32.20 99.43
CA ALA A 169 1.64 -32.36 100.74
C ALA A 169 1.28 -33.82 101.05
N LEU A 170 0.87 -34.59 100.03
CA LEU A 170 0.50 -36.00 100.18
C LEU A 170 1.71 -36.89 100.54
N GLN A 171 2.89 -36.58 99.98
CA GLN A 171 4.11 -37.35 100.24
C GLN A 171 4.60 -37.24 101.69
N GLN A 172 4.37 -36.09 102.34
CA GLN A 172 4.75 -35.91 103.75
C GLN A 172 3.92 -36.76 104.71
N ALA A 173 2.64 -37.00 104.40
CA ALA A 173 1.76 -37.78 105.26
C ALA A 173 2.12 -39.28 105.29
N LEU A 174 2.70 -39.81 104.21
CA LEU A 174 3.10 -41.22 104.10
C LEU A 174 4.39 -41.57 104.85
N ALA A 175 5.13 -40.58 105.36
CA ALA A 175 6.44 -40.78 105.98
C ALA A 175 6.42 -41.06 107.51
N ALA A 176 5.25 -41.06 108.16
CA ALA A 176 5.14 -41.22 109.61
C ALA A 176 4.40 -42.52 110.00
N GLY A 177 5.12 -43.53 110.48
CA GLY A 177 4.54 -44.75 111.05
C GLY A 177 5.43 -45.43 112.10
N ALA A 178 4.84 -45.92 113.21
CA ALA A 178 5.51 -46.71 114.26
C ALA A 178 4.53 -47.64 115.01
N GLY A 179 4.91 -48.91 115.25
CA GLY A 179 4.25 -49.90 116.16
C GLY A 179 4.99 -50.01 117.51
N PRO A 180 5.03 -51.16 118.25
CA PRO A 180 4.16 -52.34 118.37
C PRO A 180 3.98 -52.88 119.83
N ARG A 181 2.95 -53.69 120.11
CA ARG A 181 2.96 -54.96 120.92
C ARG A 181 1.57 -55.48 121.33
N ASP A 182 0.55 -54.63 121.37
CA ASP A 182 -0.84 -55.08 121.14
C ASP A 182 -0.97 -55.71 119.73
N ALA A 183 -0.09 -55.26 118.84
CA ALA A 183 0.24 -55.74 117.50
C ALA A 183 0.46 -57.25 117.32
N LEU A 184 0.61 -58.07 118.37
CA LEU A 184 0.82 -59.52 118.24
C LEU A 184 -0.49 -60.33 118.38
N GLU A 185 -1.35 -59.98 119.32
CA GLU A 185 -2.73 -60.50 119.39
C GLU A 185 -3.66 -59.78 118.40
N GLU A 186 -3.36 -58.50 118.15
CA GLU A 186 -3.81 -57.80 116.97
C GLU A 186 -3.14 -58.36 115.72
N MET A 187 -1.94 -58.98 115.72
CA MET A 187 -1.43 -59.70 114.53
C MET A 187 -2.23 -60.97 114.26
N ASP A 188 -2.81 -61.64 115.26
CA ASP A 188 -3.61 -62.86 115.06
C ASP A 188 -5.06 -62.52 114.64
N ARG A 189 -5.65 -61.48 115.23
CA ARG A 189 -6.86 -60.84 114.68
C ARG A 189 -6.57 -60.21 113.32
N ALA A 190 -5.40 -59.63 113.13
CA ALA A 190 -4.92 -59.14 111.86
C ALA A 190 -4.49 -60.26 110.96
N LEU A 191 -4.23 -61.50 111.39
CA LEU A 191 -3.94 -62.62 110.48
C LEU A 191 -5.23 -63.21 109.96
N ARG A 192 -6.29 -63.22 110.78
CA ARG A 192 -7.65 -63.55 110.33
C ARG A 192 -8.23 -62.43 109.48
N HIS A 193 -8.06 -61.18 109.90
CA HIS A 193 -8.37 -60.01 109.09
C HIS A 193 -7.47 -59.94 107.86
N GLU A 194 -6.20 -60.38 107.89
CA GLU A 194 -5.30 -60.47 106.73
C GLU A 194 -5.64 -61.69 105.87
N ARG A 195 -6.26 -62.75 106.39
CA ARG A 195 -6.79 -63.84 105.58
C ARG A 195 -8.12 -63.47 104.94
N GLU A 196 -8.99 -62.76 105.64
CA GLU A 196 -10.22 -62.17 105.10
C GLU A 196 -9.90 -61.02 104.14
N ARG A 197 -8.87 -60.23 104.42
CA ARG A 197 -8.31 -59.19 103.55
C ARG A 197 -7.51 -59.81 102.42
N SER A 198 -6.83 -60.94 102.58
CA SER A 198 -6.20 -61.69 101.49
C SER A 198 -7.27 -62.31 100.60
N ALA A 199 -8.36 -62.85 101.16
CA ALA A 199 -9.48 -63.32 100.38
C ALA A 199 -10.24 -62.17 99.69
N ALA A 200 -10.34 -61.00 100.34
CA ALA A 200 -10.88 -59.78 99.74
C ALA A 200 -9.93 -59.18 98.70
N LEU A 201 -8.62 -59.26 98.91
CA LEU A 201 -7.56 -58.88 97.96
C LEU A 201 -7.53 -59.86 96.80
N ASP A 202 -7.77 -61.15 97.02
CA ASP A 202 -7.87 -62.16 95.97
C ASP A 202 -9.17 -61.96 95.18
N ALA A 203 -10.27 -61.57 95.84
CA ALA A 203 -11.50 -61.14 95.19
C ALA A 203 -11.34 -59.79 94.47
N ASP A 204 -10.53 -58.86 94.99
CA ASP A 204 -10.19 -57.59 94.35
C ASP A 204 -9.23 -57.81 93.19
N VAL A 205 -8.28 -58.75 93.28
CA VAL A 205 -7.38 -59.16 92.21
C VAL A 205 -8.16 -59.91 91.14
N ALA A 206 -9.15 -60.73 91.51
CA ALA A 206 -10.08 -61.32 90.56
C ALA A 206 -10.92 -60.25 89.85
N ARG A 207 -11.47 -59.28 90.60
CA ARG A 207 -12.18 -58.12 90.04
C ARG A 207 -11.27 -57.23 89.19
N GLN A 208 -10.00 -57.07 89.56
CA GLN A 208 -9.01 -56.32 88.79
C GLN A 208 -8.59 -57.08 87.55
N ARG A 209 -8.47 -58.42 87.60
CA ARG A 209 -8.22 -59.25 86.41
C ARG A 209 -9.40 -59.20 85.45
N GLU A 210 -10.62 -59.22 85.97
CA GLU A 210 -11.84 -59.07 85.18
C GLU A 210 -11.95 -57.65 84.60
N ALA A 211 -11.62 -56.61 85.37
CA ALA A 211 -11.54 -55.24 84.89
C ALA A 211 -10.41 -55.05 83.86
N VAL A 212 -9.26 -55.71 84.03
CA VAL A 212 -8.16 -55.70 83.06
C VAL A 212 -8.54 -56.47 81.80
N ALA A 213 -9.29 -57.57 81.90
CA ALA A 213 -9.85 -58.28 80.76
C ALA A 213 -10.84 -57.37 79.99
N GLN A 214 -11.77 -56.72 80.69
CA GLN A 214 -12.69 -55.74 80.10
C GLN A 214 -11.96 -54.52 79.51
N LEU A 215 -10.91 -54.03 80.16
CA LEU A 215 -10.05 -52.96 79.62
C LEU A 215 -9.26 -53.41 78.40
N SER A 216 -8.82 -54.67 78.34
CA SER A 216 -8.15 -55.24 77.18
C SER A 216 -9.09 -55.45 76.00
N GLU A 217 -10.33 -55.86 76.26
CA GLU A 217 -11.38 -56.00 75.25
C GLU A 217 -11.81 -54.63 74.70
N THR A 218 -12.03 -53.64 75.58
CA THR A 218 -12.34 -52.27 75.16
C THR A 218 -11.17 -51.62 74.44
N ARG A 219 -9.93 -51.88 74.86
CA ARG A 219 -8.73 -51.44 74.13
C ARG A 219 -8.65 -52.08 72.76
N ALA A 220 -8.87 -53.38 72.61
CA ALA A 220 -8.89 -54.05 71.31
C ALA A 220 -10.01 -53.52 70.40
N ALA A 221 -11.19 -53.23 70.96
CA ALA A 221 -12.28 -52.59 70.24
C ALA A 221 -11.92 -51.16 69.79
N LEU A 222 -11.27 -50.37 70.64
CA LEU A 222 -10.79 -49.03 70.30
C LEU A 222 -9.65 -49.06 69.28
N GLU A 223 -8.73 -50.02 69.35
CA GLU A 223 -7.67 -50.23 68.36
C GLU A 223 -8.25 -50.62 67.00
N SER A 224 -9.29 -51.47 66.97
CA SER A 224 -10.03 -51.79 65.75
C SER A 224 -10.78 -50.59 65.17
N GLN A 225 -11.44 -49.78 66.03
CA GLN A 225 -12.09 -48.55 65.61
C GLN A 225 -11.09 -47.50 65.11
N LEU A 226 -9.91 -47.41 65.73
CA LEU A 226 -8.84 -46.52 65.29
C LEU A 226 -8.29 -46.96 63.93
N ALA A 227 -8.08 -48.26 63.71
CA ALA A 227 -7.65 -48.79 62.43
C ALA A 227 -8.70 -48.52 61.33
N ALA A 228 -9.99 -48.73 61.63
CA ALA A 228 -11.08 -48.40 60.71
C ALA A 228 -11.18 -46.88 60.44
N ALA A 229 -10.99 -46.04 61.46
CA ALA A 229 -10.96 -44.59 61.30
C ALA A 229 -9.76 -44.14 60.47
N GLN A 230 -8.58 -44.73 60.67
CA GLN A 230 -7.38 -44.46 59.89
C GLN A 230 -7.53 -44.88 58.43
N GLN A 231 -8.16 -46.03 58.17
CA GLN A 231 -8.48 -46.46 56.81
C GLN A 231 -9.47 -45.51 56.13
N SER A 232 -10.56 -45.13 56.82
CA SER A 232 -11.52 -44.16 56.29
C SER A 232 -10.90 -42.78 56.04
N ALA A 233 -9.94 -42.35 56.88
CA ALA A 233 -9.20 -41.12 56.66
C ALA A 233 -8.24 -41.24 55.45
N GLY A 234 -7.68 -42.43 55.20
CA GLY A 234 -6.92 -42.73 53.98
C GLY A 234 -7.79 -42.65 52.73
N ASP A 235 -8.98 -43.25 52.77
CA ASP A 235 -9.94 -43.23 51.66
C ASP A 235 -10.44 -41.80 51.38
N VAL A 236 -10.68 -41.00 52.42
CA VAL A 236 -11.06 -39.58 52.28
C VAL A 236 -9.92 -38.76 51.68
N ARG A 237 -8.67 -38.96 52.11
CA ARG A 237 -7.52 -38.28 51.51
C ARG A 237 -7.34 -38.64 50.04
N GLN A 238 -7.51 -39.91 49.70
CA GLN A 238 -7.45 -40.34 48.30
C GLN A 238 -8.58 -39.69 47.47
N ALA A 239 -9.80 -39.62 48.01
CA ALA A 239 -10.92 -38.94 47.36
C ALA A 239 -10.70 -37.42 47.21
N GLU A 240 -10.05 -36.77 48.19
CA GLU A 240 -9.65 -35.36 48.10
C GLU A 240 -8.59 -35.13 47.03
N ASP A 241 -7.59 -36.01 46.92
CA ASP A 241 -6.55 -35.93 45.89
C ASP A 241 -7.12 -36.22 44.49
N ASP A 242 -8.06 -37.17 44.36
CA ASP A 242 -8.79 -37.43 43.12
C ASP A 242 -9.69 -36.25 42.74
N ALA A 243 -10.35 -35.60 43.70
CA ALA A 243 -11.15 -34.39 43.46
C ALA A 243 -10.29 -33.22 42.98
N ARG A 244 -9.11 -33.01 43.57
CA ARG A 244 -8.13 -32.02 43.09
C ARG A 244 -7.68 -32.32 41.66
N LYS A 245 -7.44 -33.59 41.33
CA LYS A 245 -7.08 -34.00 39.97
C LYS A 245 -8.19 -33.68 38.97
N ILE A 246 -9.45 -33.89 39.36
CA ILE A 246 -10.61 -33.56 38.54
C ILE A 246 -10.70 -32.04 38.33
N GLU A 247 -10.50 -31.25 39.37
CA GLU A 247 -10.51 -29.78 39.28
C GLU A 247 -9.39 -29.25 38.36
N GLU A 248 -8.18 -29.83 38.43
CA GLU A 248 -7.08 -29.53 37.49
C GLU A 248 -7.43 -29.89 36.03
N LEU A 249 -8.08 -31.04 35.82
CA LEU A 249 -8.53 -31.48 34.50
C LEU A 249 -9.67 -30.60 33.96
N GLU A 250 -10.57 -30.13 34.81
CA GLU A 250 -11.63 -29.20 34.43
C GLU A 250 -11.07 -27.83 34.06
N PHE A 251 -10.08 -27.34 34.80
CA PHE A 251 -9.38 -26.10 34.47
C PHE A 251 -8.65 -26.18 33.13
N THR A 252 -7.94 -27.28 32.86
CA THR A 252 -7.28 -27.47 31.56
C THR A 252 -8.29 -27.62 30.41
N LEU A 253 -9.41 -28.33 30.63
CA LEU A 253 -10.49 -28.43 29.65
C LEU A 253 -11.16 -27.07 29.36
N GLN A 254 -11.31 -26.22 30.38
CA GLN A 254 -11.81 -24.85 30.24
C GLN A 254 -10.89 -24.02 29.33
N ILE A 255 -9.58 -24.07 29.56
CA ILE A 255 -8.59 -23.37 28.73
C ILE A 255 -8.68 -23.84 27.28
N GLU A 256 -8.76 -25.16 27.04
CA GLU A 256 -8.86 -25.69 25.68
C GLU A 256 -10.20 -25.33 25.01
N ARG A 257 -11.32 -25.26 25.75
CA ARG A 257 -12.60 -24.76 25.23
C ARG A 257 -12.51 -23.28 24.82
N GLU A 258 -11.92 -22.44 25.65
CA GLU A 258 -11.70 -21.03 25.32
C GLU A 258 -10.80 -20.87 24.09
N ARG A 259 -9.78 -21.71 23.98
CA ARG A 259 -8.91 -21.78 22.80
C ARG A 259 -9.65 -22.20 21.54
N THR A 260 -10.56 -23.18 21.63
CA THR A 260 -11.38 -23.57 20.47
C THR A 260 -12.31 -22.44 20.01
N VAL A 261 -12.95 -21.74 20.95
CA VAL A 261 -13.80 -20.58 20.63
C VAL A 261 -12.99 -19.45 19.99
N ALA A 262 -11.77 -19.20 20.48
CA ALA A 262 -10.87 -18.21 19.89
C ALA A 262 -10.46 -18.59 18.46
N LEU A 263 -10.14 -19.86 18.21
CA LEU A 263 -9.80 -20.36 16.87
C LEU A 263 -11.00 -20.31 15.91
N GLU A 264 -12.21 -20.63 16.38
CA GLU A 264 -13.44 -20.51 15.60
C GLU A 264 -13.73 -19.05 15.23
N ALA A 265 -13.55 -18.11 16.16
CA ALA A 265 -13.68 -16.68 15.87
C ALA A 265 -12.64 -16.20 14.85
N GLU A 266 -11.39 -16.67 14.93
CA GLU A 266 -10.35 -16.32 13.96
C GLU A 266 -10.65 -16.92 12.57
N LEU A 267 -11.17 -18.14 12.50
CA LEU A 267 -11.64 -18.76 11.25
C LEU A 267 -12.81 -18.00 10.65
N GLN A 268 -13.76 -17.53 11.46
CA GLN A 268 -14.88 -16.72 10.99
C GLN A 268 -14.40 -15.40 10.39
N VAL A 269 -13.49 -14.69 11.08
CA VAL A 269 -12.89 -13.45 10.55
C VAL A 269 -12.16 -13.69 9.23
N LYS A 270 -11.43 -14.81 9.11
CA LYS A 270 -10.77 -15.18 7.84
C LYS A 270 -11.77 -15.54 6.74
N SER A 271 -12.88 -16.19 7.08
CA SER A 271 -13.95 -16.52 6.15
C SER A 271 -14.64 -15.25 5.61
N ASP A 272 -14.96 -14.32 6.50
CA ASP A 272 -15.56 -13.02 6.13
C ASP A 272 -14.60 -12.19 5.28
N ALA A 273 -13.30 -12.19 5.59
CA ALA A 273 -12.28 -11.54 4.79
C ALA A 273 -12.14 -12.16 3.38
N LEU A 274 -12.26 -13.50 3.27
CA LEU A 274 -12.26 -14.19 1.97
C LEU A 274 -13.51 -13.84 1.15
N ALA A 275 -14.68 -13.73 1.78
CA ALA A 275 -15.92 -13.29 1.11
C ALA A 275 -15.80 -11.84 0.61
N GLN A 276 -15.25 -10.93 1.42
CA GLN A 276 -15.00 -9.55 1.01
C GLN A 276 -14.01 -9.47 -0.16
N LEU A 277 -12.96 -10.31 -0.16
CA LEU A 277 -12.03 -10.40 -1.27
C LEU A 277 -12.67 -10.97 -2.54
N SER A 278 -13.58 -11.94 -2.44
CA SER A 278 -14.32 -12.44 -3.61
C SER A 278 -15.25 -11.39 -4.19
N ASP A 279 -15.94 -10.63 -3.34
CA ASP A 279 -16.84 -9.56 -3.77
C ASP A 279 -16.07 -8.42 -4.43
N SER A 280 -14.92 -8.03 -3.87
CA SER A 280 -14.03 -7.03 -4.48
C SER A 280 -13.51 -7.50 -5.83
N ARG A 281 -13.13 -8.77 -5.98
CA ARG A 281 -12.69 -9.33 -7.26
C ARG A 281 -13.82 -9.37 -8.29
N ALA A 282 -15.04 -9.70 -7.87
CA ALA A 282 -16.21 -9.68 -8.75
C ALA A 282 -16.51 -8.25 -9.25
N ALA A 283 -16.42 -7.26 -8.36
CA ALA A 283 -16.57 -5.85 -8.74
C ALA A 283 -15.47 -5.37 -9.69
N ASP A 284 -14.21 -5.77 -9.45
CA ASP A 284 -13.08 -5.47 -10.33
C ASP A 284 -13.27 -6.10 -11.73
N ASP A 285 -13.76 -7.34 -11.79
CA ASP A 285 -14.01 -8.04 -13.04
C ASP A 285 -15.21 -7.46 -13.81
N GLU A 286 -16.24 -7.00 -13.10
CA GLU A 286 -17.37 -6.27 -13.70
C GLU A 286 -16.92 -4.92 -14.26
N TYR A 287 -16.06 -4.19 -13.52
CA TYR A 287 -15.45 -2.95 -13.99
C TYR A 287 -14.60 -3.17 -15.24
N ARG A 288 -13.77 -4.23 -15.26
CA ARG A 288 -12.97 -4.59 -16.44
C ARG A 288 -13.85 -4.92 -17.65
N ARG A 289 -14.94 -5.68 -17.47
CA ARG A 289 -15.87 -5.99 -18.56
C ARG A 289 -16.51 -4.72 -19.12
N ALA A 290 -17.01 -3.84 -18.25
CA ALA A 290 -17.59 -2.56 -18.67
C ALA A 290 -16.58 -1.68 -19.43
N ALA A 291 -15.31 -1.69 -19.00
CA ALA A 291 -14.24 -0.97 -19.69
C ALA A 291 -13.95 -1.57 -21.09
N THR A 292 -13.92 -2.89 -21.22
CA THR A 292 -13.75 -3.58 -22.51
C THR A 292 -14.92 -3.29 -23.44
N ASP A 293 -16.16 -3.41 -22.98
CA ASP A 293 -17.36 -3.10 -23.77
C ASP A 293 -17.35 -1.64 -24.24
N ALA A 294 -16.90 -0.71 -23.40
CA ALA A 294 -16.78 0.70 -23.78
C ALA A 294 -15.71 0.93 -24.85
N LEU A 295 -14.58 0.20 -24.79
CA LEU A 295 -13.54 0.25 -25.81
C LEU A 295 -14.03 -0.35 -27.13
N GLU A 296 -14.72 -1.50 -27.09
CA GLU A 296 -15.29 -2.12 -28.29
C GLU A 296 -16.30 -1.20 -28.98
N ARG A 297 -17.17 -0.51 -28.22
CA ARG A 297 -18.08 0.50 -28.76
C ARG A 297 -17.33 1.65 -29.45
N ARG A 298 -16.26 2.15 -28.81
CA ARG A 298 -15.42 3.21 -29.40
C ARG A 298 -14.73 2.75 -30.69
N TYR A 299 -14.20 1.52 -30.73
CA TYR A 299 -13.63 0.95 -31.95
C TYR A 299 -14.67 0.82 -33.06
N ALA A 300 -15.87 0.31 -32.75
CA ALA A 300 -16.95 0.19 -33.74
C ALA A 300 -17.44 1.56 -34.25
N ASP A 301 -17.49 2.57 -33.39
CA ASP A 301 -17.81 3.95 -33.81
C ASP A 301 -16.71 4.53 -34.69
N LEU A 302 -15.43 4.29 -34.37
CA LEU A 302 -14.28 4.75 -35.15
C LEU A 302 -14.22 4.06 -36.52
N GLU A 303 -14.51 2.76 -36.60
CA GLU A 303 -14.64 2.03 -37.86
C GLU A 303 -15.76 2.60 -38.73
N ARG A 304 -16.92 2.91 -38.14
CA ARG A 304 -18.02 3.58 -38.86
C ARG A 304 -17.60 4.96 -39.37
N GLN A 305 -16.89 5.74 -38.56
CA GLN A 305 -16.35 7.04 -38.98
C GLN A 305 -15.34 6.91 -40.12
N HIS A 306 -14.44 5.92 -40.06
CA HIS A 306 -13.46 5.65 -41.10
C HIS A 306 -14.14 5.21 -42.40
N ALA A 307 -15.13 4.31 -42.34
CA ALA A 307 -15.91 3.90 -43.50
C ALA A 307 -16.66 5.09 -44.14
N ALA A 308 -17.26 5.96 -43.32
CA ALA A 308 -17.90 7.18 -43.82
C ALA A 308 -16.90 8.18 -44.40
N ALA A 309 -15.68 8.27 -43.86
CA ALA A 309 -14.62 9.10 -44.42
C ALA A 309 -14.13 8.57 -45.78
N ILE A 310 -13.99 7.25 -45.93
CA ILE A 310 -13.68 6.62 -47.22
C ILE A 310 -14.77 6.95 -48.24
N GLN A 311 -16.05 6.76 -47.90
CA GLN A 311 -17.14 7.08 -48.82
C GLN A 311 -17.13 8.54 -49.26
N ARG A 312 -16.92 9.49 -48.34
CA ARG A 312 -16.80 10.91 -48.70
C ARG A 312 -15.61 11.18 -49.61
N ALA A 313 -14.49 10.50 -49.42
CA ALA A 313 -13.32 10.64 -50.28
C ALA A 313 -13.57 10.05 -51.68
N GLU A 314 -14.28 8.93 -51.77
CA GLU A 314 -14.71 8.33 -53.04
C GLU A 314 -15.72 9.22 -53.78
N GLU A 315 -16.71 9.77 -53.07
CA GLU A 315 -17.67 10.73 -53.61
C GLU A 315 -16.95 11.97 -54.15
N ALA A 316 -16.04 12.57 -53.36
CA ALA A 316 -15.25 13.71 -53.81
C ALA A 316 -14.34 13.39 -55.00
N ALA A 317 -13.80 12.17 -55.09
CA ALA A 317 -13.01 11.71 -56.24
C ALA A 317 -13.89 11.59 -57.49
N ASN A 318 -15.09 11.01 -57.36
CA ASN A 318 -16.05 10.90 -58.45
C ASN A 318 -16.51 12.28 -58.94
N GLU A 319 -16.76 13.21 -58.03
CA GLU A 319 -17.09 14.60 -58.37
C GLU A 319 -15.93 15.28 -59.12
N ARG A 320 -14.70 15.13 -58.64
CA ARG A 320 -13.51 15.68 -59.30
C ARG A 320 -13.34 15.10 -60.71
N ASP A 321 -13.52 13.80 -60.87
CA ASP A 321 -13.37 13.13 -62.17
C ASP A 321 -14.49 13.55 -63.14
N ALA A 322 -15.72 13.75 -62.63
CA ALA A 322 -16.82 14.34 -63.40
C ALA A 322 -16.54 15.81 -63.80
N MET A 323 -15.98 16.62 -62.90
CA MET A 323 -15.56 17.99 -63.20
C MET A 323 -14.43 18.02 -64.24
N ALA A 324 -13.48 17.09 -64.16
CA ALA A 324 -12.40 16.96 -65.14
C ALA A 324 -12.94 16.59 -66.52
N ALA A 325 -13.86 15.63 -66.60
CA ALA A 325 -14.52 15.25 -67.85
C ALA A 325 -15.34 16.42 -68.44
N ALA A 326 -16.07 17.17 -67.61
CA ALA A 326 -16.81 18.36 -68.06
C ALA A 326 -15.87 19.47 -68.57
N ALA A 327 -14.75 19.70 -67.88
CA ALA A 327 -13.74 20.66 -68.32
C ALA A 327 -13.09 20.24 -69.64
N GLU A 328 -12.86 18.95 -69.87
CA GLU A 328 -12.33 18.44 -71.13
C GLU A 328 -13.34 18.60 -72.27
N SER A 329 -14.61 18.30 -72.03
CA SER A 329 -15.69 18.55 -73.01
C SER A 329 -15.80 20.03 -73.37
N ALA A 330 -15.78 20.92 -72.38
CA ALA A 330 -15.81 22.37 -72.61
C ALA A 330 -14.59 22.87 -73.41
N ARG A 331 -13.40 22.30 -73.18
CA ARG A 331 -12.20 22.60 -73.98
C ARG A 331 -12.33 22.12 -75.42
N GLN A 332 -12.90 20.94 -75.64
CA GLN A 332 -13.15 20.41 -76.99
C GLN A 332 -14.14 21.30 -77.74
N GLU A 333 -15.23 21.72 -77.10
CA GLU A 333 -16.20 22.66 -77.69
C GLU A 333 -15.56 24.02 -78.00
N ALA A 334 -14.73 24.55 -77.09
CA ALA A 334 -14.00 25.80 -77.32
C ALA A 334 -13.01 25.68 -78.48
N ALA A 335 -12.33 24.53 -78.63
CA ALA A 335 -11.42 24.29 -79.76
C ALA A 335 -12.17 24.24 -81.09
N VAL A 336 -13.35 23.61 -81.13
CA VAL A 336 -14.22 23.60 -82.33
C VAL A 336 -14.72 25.01 -82.64
N ALA A 337 -15.13 25.78 -81.63
CA ALA A 337 -15.53 27.17 -81.80
C ALA A 337 -14.38 28.03 -82.34
N GLN A 338 -13.15 27.82 -81.87
CA GLN A 338 -11.98 28.53 -82.38
C GLN A 338 -11.69 28.20 -83.84
N ILE A 339 -11.74 26.92 -84.23
CA ILE A 339 -11.58 26.50 -85.64
C ILE A 339 -12.64 27.18 -86.52
N ALA A 340 -13.88 27.28 -86.05
CA ALA A 340 -14.95 27.97 -86.78
C ALA A 340 -14.68 29.48 -86.91
N VAL A 341 -14.12 30.12 -85.88
CA VAL A 341 -13.70 31.54 -85.93
C VAL A 341 -12.57 31.72 -86.93
N ASP A 342 -11.54 30.88 -86.88
CA ASP A 342 -10.38 30.95 -87.79
C ASP A 342 -10.82 30.76 -89.26
N THR A 343 -11.78 29.87 -89.49
CA THR A 343 -12.35 29.63 -90.83
C THR A 343 -13.11 30.87 -91.33
N ARG A 344 -13.95 31.48 -90.50
CA ARG A 344 -14.65 32.73 -90.85
C ARG A 344 -13.68 33.87 -91.12
N LEU A 345 -12.59 33.95 -90.37
CA LEU A 345 -11.57 34.97 -90.57
C LEU A 345 -10.87 34.79 -91.92
N ALA A 346 -10.55 33.55 -92.31
CA ALA A 346 -10.02 33.25 -93.64
C ALA A 346 -11.01 33.60 -94.77
N ASP A 347 -12.31 33.34 -94.59
CA ASP A 347 -13.35 33.73 -95.56
C ASP A 347 -13.42 35.26 -95.72
N ILE A 348 -13.41 36.00 -94.62
CA ILE A 348 -13.40 37.48 -94.61
C ILE A 348 -12.15 38.02 -95.33
N GLU A 349 -10.99 37.41 -95.08
CA GLU A 349 -9.74 37.78 -95.76
C GLU A 349 -9.82 37.53 -97.28
N ALA A 350 -10.43 36.43 -97.71
CA ALA A 350 -10.65 36.13 -99.12
C ALA A 350 -11.63 37.12 -99.78
N GLU A 351 -12.73 37.46 -99.11
CA GLU A 351 -13.68 38.49 -99.58
C GLU A 351 -13.00 39.86 -99.72
N ARG A 352 -12.15 40.23 -98.75
CA ARG A 352 -11.39 41.48 -98.80
C ARG A 352 -10.40 41.51 -99.97
N ALA A 353 -9.72 40.40 -100.26
CA ALA A 353 -8.81 40.29 -101.39
C ALA A 353 -9.53 40.44 -102.75
N GLU A 354 -10.71 39.84 -102.89
CA GLU A 354 -11.54 40.00 -104.09
C GLU A 354 -12.07 41.43 -104.22
N ALA A 355 -12.51 42.04 -103.12
CA ALA A 355 -12.93 43.45 -103.10
C ALA A 355 -11.78 44.38 -103.54
N GLU A 356 -10.55 44.14 -103.09
CA GLU A 356 -9.37 44.91 -103.50
C GLU A 356 -9.09 44.77 -105.01
N LYS A 357 -9.24 43.55 -105.54
CA LYS A 357 -9.10 43.31 -106.99
C LYS A 357 -10.16 44.06 -107.78
N GLN A 358 -11.41 44.05 -107.35
CA GLN A 358 -12.48 44.82 -108.00
C GLN A 358 -12.21 46.34 -107.96
N LEU A 359 -11.63 46.83 -106.86
CA LEU A 359 -11.24 48.23 -106.73
C LEU A 359 -10.12 48.61 -107.73
N LYS A 360 -9.13 47.74 -107.92
CA LYS A 360 -8.07 47.89 -108.94
C LYS A 360 -8.64 47.87 -110.37
N GLU A 361 -9.59 46.98 -110.66
CA GLU A 361 -10.27 46.95 -111.96
C GLU A 361 -11.10 48.22 -112.20
N ALA A 362 -11.82 48.72 -111.18
CA ALA A 362 -12.55 49.97 -111.27
C ALA A 362 -11.62 51.16 -111.53
N HIS A 363 -10.46 51.22 -110.87
CA HIS A 363 -9.43 52.23 -111.13
C HIS A 363 -8.88 52.15 -112.56
N ALA A 364 -8.65 50.94 -113.10
CA ALA A 364 -8.21 50.77 -114.48
C ALA A 364 -9.28 51.25 -115.49
N ARG A 365 -10.57 51.03 -115.20
CA ARG A 365 -11.68 51.54 -116.02
C ARG A 365 -11.79 53.07 -115.97
N ALA A 366 -11.57 53.66 -114.80
CA ALA A 366 -11.52 55.12 -114.66
C ALA A 366 -10.36 55.71 -115.49
N ALA A 367 -9.17 55.10 -115.43
CA ALA A 367 -8.03 55.51 -116.24
C ALA A 367 -8.27 55.37 -117.76
N ASP A 368 -8.98 54.31 -118.19
CA ASP A 368 -9.37 54.15 -119.60
C ASP A 368 -10.42 55.18 -120.03
N ALA A 369 -11.34 55.57 -119.14
CA ALA A 369 -12.31 56.64 -119.38
C ALA A 369 -11.61 58.01 -119.51
N ASP A 370 -10.62 58.29 -118.66
CA ASP A 370 -9.79 59.49 -118.75
C ASP A 370 -8.99 59.54 -120.07
N ALA A 371 -8.45 58.41 -120.51
CA ALA A 371 -7.77 58.29 -121.81
C ALA A 371 -8.72 58.53 -123.00
N ARG A 372 -9.98 58.08 -122.91
CA ARG A 372 -11.02 58.38 -123.91
C ARG A 372 -11.42 59.84 -123.93
N ALA A 373 -11.58 60.47 -122.77
CA ALA A 373 -11.83 61.91 -122.67
C ALA A 373 -10.68 62.72 -123.30
N ALA A 374 -9.43 62.30 -123.11
CA ALA A 374 -8.27 62.90 -123.78
C ALA A 374 -8.29 62.70 -125.31
N HIS A 375 -8.71 61.53 -125.80
CA HIS A 375 -8.87 61.26 -127.23
C HIS A 375 -10.00 62.09 -127.87
N GLU A 376 -11.13 62.28 -127.19
CA GLU A 376 -12.21 63.16 -127.63
C GLU A 376 -11.78 64.64 -127.65
N SER A 377 -10.98 65.06 -126.66
CA SER A 377 -10.35 66.39 -126.66
C SER A 377 -9.39 66.59 -127.85
N GLY A 378 -8.72 65.53 -128.33
CA GLY A 378 -7.89 65.58 -129.54
C GLY A 378 -8.69 65.75 -130.83
N ARG A 379 -9.90 65.17 -130.89
CA ARG A 379 -10.83 65.33 -132.02
C ARG A 379 -11.44 66.72 -132.10
N ALA A 380 -11.66 67.37 -130.96
CA ALA A 380 -12.08 68.77 -130.90
C ALA A 380 -11.00 69.71 -131.45
N ALA A 381 -9.72 69.47 -131.15
CA ALA A 381 -8.61 70.25 -131.69
C ALA A 381 -8.44 70.12 -133.23
N GLU A 382 -8.84 68.99 -133.81
CA GLU A 382 -8.84 68.77 -135.28
C GLU A 382 -10.03 69.47 -135.98
N ALA A 383 -11.12 69.74 -135.25
CA ALA A 383 -12.24 70.56 -135.71
C ALA A 383 -11.90 72.06 -135.64
N ASP A 384 -11.17 72.50 -134.62
CA ASP A 384 -10.70 73.89 -134.46
C ASP A 384 -9.73 74.31 -135.58
N ALA A 385 -8.90 73.38 -136.09
CA ALA A 385 -8.02 73.65 -137.23
C ALA A 385 -8.79 73.98 -138.54
N ARG A 386 -10.07 73.58 -138.66
CA ARG A 386 -10.94 73.96 -139.79
C ARG A 386 -11.75 75.24 -139.53
N ALA A 387 -11.82 75.72 -138.29
CA ALA A 387 -12.51 76.96 -137.92
C ALA A 387 -11.60 78.20 -138.01
N VAL A 388 -10.28 78.04 -137.80
CA VAL A 388 -9.27 79.11 -137.95
C VAL A 388 -9.20 79.68 -139.38
N GLU A 389 -9.62 78.91 -140.40
CA GLU A 389 -9.72 79.37 -141.79
C GLU A 389 -10.98 80.24 -142.06
N ALA A 390 -11.99 80.16 -141.19
CA ALA A 390 -13.22 80.96 -141.26
C ALA A 390 -13.16 82.25 -140.43
N ASP A 391 -12.38 82.27 -139.34
CA ASP A 391 -12.33 83.41 -138.39
C ASP A 391 -11.41 84.57 -138.82
N ALA A 392 -10.61 84.42 -139.88
CA ALA A 392 -9.84 85.53 -140.46
C ALA A 392 -10.72 86.65 -141.06
N GLN A 393 -12.03 86.41 -141.25
CA GLN A 393 -12.98 87.37 -141.79
C GLN A 393 -13.93 88.01 -140.76
N ALA A 394 -13.92 87.56 -139.50
CA ALA A 394 -14.90 87.98 -138.49
C ALA A 394 -14.36 88.93 -137.40
N ALA A 395 -13.55 89.90 -137.84
CA ALA A 395 -13.50 91.24 -137.25
C ALA A 395 -12.43 91.47 -136.16
N LYS A 396 -11.63 92.55 -136.18
CA LYS A 396 -11.90 93.96 -136.56
C LYS A 396 -13.13 94.60 -135.88
N ALA A 397 -13.86 93.87 -135.05
CA ALA A 397 -14.98 94.39 -134.24
C ALA A 397 -14.83 94.04 -132.75
N ALA A 398 -13.58 93.75 -132.33
CA ALA A 398 -13.21 93.26 -130.99
C ALA A 398 -12.81 94.36 -129.98
N THR A 399 -12.88 95.66 -130.28
CA THR A 399 -12.27 96.69 -129.41
C THR A 399 -13.21 97.37 -128.41
N HIS A 400 -14.39 96.81 -128.10
CA HIS A 400 -15.29 97.39 -127.08
C HIS A 400 -15.86 96.39 -126.04
N ALA A 401 -15.35 95.16 -125.98
CA ALA A 401 -15.80 94.16 -124.99
C ALA A 401 -14.79 93.87 -123.84
N GLU A 402 -13.52 94.31 -123.95
CA GLU A 402 -12.44 93.94 -123.02
C GLU A 402 -12.52 94.59 -121.62
N GLU A 403 -13.32 95.64 -121.42
CA GLU A 403 -13.45 96.30 -120.11
C GLU A 403 -14.39 95.57 -119.13
N ALA A 404 -15.14 94.54 -119.57
CA ALA A 404 -16.01 93.74 -118.72
C ALA A 404 -15.32 92.49 -118.13
N ASP A 405 -14.33 91.91 -118.81
CA ASP A 405 -13.70 90.63 -118.42
C ASP A 405 -12.63 90.76 -117.32
N ALA A 406 -12.03 91.94 -117.13
CA ALA A 406 -11.00 92.17 -116.12
C ALA A 406 -11.52 92.03 -114.66
N ARG A 407 -12.84 92.19 -114.42
CA ARG A 407 -13.45 92.02 -113.08
C ARG A 407 -13.86 90.58 -112.75
N ALA A 408 -13.95 89.68 -113.74
CA ALA A 408 -14.30 88.28 -113.51
C ALA A 408 -13.09 87.41 -113.13
N ALA A 409 -11.89 87.73 -113.65
CA ALA A 409 -10.65 86.99 -113.35
C ALA A 409 -10.13 87.18 -111.91
N GLU A 410 -10.31 88.37 -111.31
CA GLU A 410 -9.89 88.64 -109.93
C GLU A 410 -10.77 87.91 -108.89
N SER A 411 -12.03 87.65 -109.22
CA SER A 411 -12.95 86.86 -108.37
C SER A 411 -12.58 85.38 -108.34
N SER A 412 -12.10 84.82 -109.44
CA SER A 412 -11.76 83.39 -109.54
C SER A 412 -10.40 83.05 -108.90
N ALA A 413 -9.45 83.99 -108.87
CA ALA A 413 -8.19 83.83 -108.13
C ALA A 413 -8.40 83.83 -106.60
N ARG A 414 -9.33 84.65 -106.08
CA ARG A 414 -9.67 84.68 -104.65
C ARG A 414 -10.42 83.43 -104.16
N THR A 415 -11.18 82.76 -105.02
CA THR A 415 -11.82 81.47 -104.67
C THR A 415 -10.81 80.32 -104.64
N SER A 416 -9.85 80.27 -105.57
CA SER A 416 -8.80 79.24 -105.59
C SER A 416 -7.86 79.33 -104.38
N GLU A 417 -7.52 80.55 -103.93
CA GLU A 417 -6.73 80.74 -102.71
C GLU A 417 -7.54 80.39 -101.43
N ALA A 418 -8.86 80.61 -101.44
CA ALA A 418 -9.73 80.19 -100.34
C ALA A 418 -9.84 78.66 -100.26
N ASP A 419 -9.98 77.98 -101.39
CA ASP A 419 -10.05 76.51 -101.49
C ASP A 419 -8.73 75.84 -101.06
N ALA A 420 -7.58 76.45 -101.38
CA ALA A 420 -6.27 75.98 -100.91
C ALA A 420 -6.11 76.13 -99.39
N ARG A 421 -6.60 77.22 -98.80
CA ARG A 421 -6.58 77.42 -97.34
C ARG A 421 -7.52 76.48 -96.59
N THR A 422 -8.66 76.12 -97.19
CA THR A 422 -9.56 75.10 -96.59
C THR A 422 -8.92 73.71 -96.63
N ALA A 423 -8.25 73.33 -97.73
CA ALA A 423 -7.54 72.06 -97.81
C ALA A 423 -6.39 71.94 -96.78
N GLU A 424 -5.62 73.02 -96.58
CA GLU A 424 -4.59 73.05 -95.52
C GLU A 424 -5.19 72.98 -94.10
N ALA A 425 -6.36 73.59 -93.87
CA ALA A 425 -7.05 73.51 -92.59
C ALA A 425 -7.54 72.08 -92.30
N ASP A 426 -8.12 71.42 -93.30
CA ASP A 426 -8.57 70.02 -93.19
C ASP A 426 -7.40 69.06 -92.95
N GLN A 427 -6.25 69.29 -93.58
CA GLN A 427 -5.04 68.50 -93.34
C GLN A 427 -4.52 68.65 -91.90
N ARG A 428 -4.54 69.86 -91.33
CA ARG A 428 -4.15 70.09 -89.93
C ARG A 428 -5.11 69.43 -88.93
N ILE A 429 -6.41 69.41 -89.24
CA ILE A 429 -7.41 68.70 -88.42
C ILE A 429 -7.15 67.20 -88.46
N ALA A 430 -6.90 66.62 -89.65
CA ALA A 430 -6.56 65.20 -89.78
C ALA A 430 -5.28 64.81 -89.03
N GLU A 431 -4.25 65.67 -89.04
CA GLU A 431 -3.03 65.46 -88.25
C GLU A 431 -3.27 65.56 -86.74
N ALA A 432 -4.11 66.50 -86.29
CA ALA A 432 -4.49 66.62 -84.89
C ALA A 432 -5.27 65.38 -84.41
N ASP A 433 -6.23 64.90 -85.21
CA ASP A 433 -6.98 63.67 -84.92
C ASP A 433 -6.05 62.44 -84.88
N ALA A 434 -5.05 62.36 -85.77
CA ALA A 434 -4.07 61.28 -85.76
C ALA A 434 -3.20 61.29 -84.49
N ARG A 435 -2.76 62.46 -84.02
CA ARG A 435 -2.01 62.59 -82.75
C ARG A 435 -2.86 62.22 -81.54
N THR A 436 -4.14 62.56 -81.57
CA THR A 436 -5.08 62.22 -80.49
C THR A 436 -5.27 60.72 -80.38
N ARG A 437 -5.47 60.03 -81.52
CA ARG A 437 -5.55 58.55 -81.56
C ARG A 437 -4.26 57.86 -81.08
N ASP A 438 -3.08 58.40 -81.43
CA ASP A 438 -1.80 57.85 -80.94
C ASP A 438 -1.61 58.07 -79.43
N ALA A 439 -2.09 59.20 -78.89
CA ALA A 439 -2.09 59.45 -77.46
C ALA A 439 -3.04 58.50 -76.70
N ASP A 440 -4.25 58.26 -77.23
CA ASP A 440 -5.21 57.33 -76.66
C ASP A 440 -4.67 55.89 -76.67
N ALA A 441 -4.07 55.46 -77.78
CA ALA A 441 -3.44 54.13 -77.88
C ALA A 441 -2.27 53.95 -76.88
N ARG A 442 -1.50 55.00 -76.60
CA ARG A 442 -0.44 54.97 -75.58
C ARG A 442 -1.00 54.92 -74.16
N ALA A 443 -2.11 55.60 -73.90
CA ALA A 443 -2.80 55.55 -72.61
C ALA A 443 -3.33 54.14 -72.33
N GLU A 444 -4.01 53.51 -73.29
CA GLU A 444 -4.48 52.13 -73.16
C GLU A 444 -3.31 51.13 -72.96
N ALA A 445 -2.19 51.33 -73.66
CA ALA A 445 -1.01 50.49 -73.48
C ALA A 445 -0.36 50.65 -72.09
N ALA A 446 -0.42 51.86 -71.51
CA ALA A 446 0.05 52.11 -70.15
C ALA A 446 -0.87 51.47 -69.10
N GLU A 447 -2.19 51.57 -69.27
CA GLU A 447 -3.18 50.92 -68.40
C GLU A 447 -3.02 49.40 -68.39
N ARG A 448 -2.83 48.79 -69.57
CA ARG A 448 -2.56 47.34 -69.68
C ARG A 448 -1.28 46.93 -68.94
N ARG A 449 -0.22 47.75 -68.98
CA ARG A 449 1.02 47.48 -68.24
C ARG A 449 0.85 47.57 -66.73
N ILE A 450 0.02 48.49 -66.25
CA ILE A 450 -0.30 48.61 -64.83
C ILE A 450 -1.10 47.39 -64.37
N ALA A 451 -2.15 47.01 -65.11
CA ALA A 451 -2.93 45.81 -64.81
C ALA A 451 -2.08 44.52 -64.79
N ASP A 452 -1.15 44.38 -65.74
CA ASP A 452 -0.24 43.23 -65.78
C ASP A 452 0.77 43.24 -64.61
N ALA A 453 1.18 44.42 -64.14
CA ALA A 453 2.04 44.56 -62.96
C ALA A 453 1.29 44.22 -61.67
N ASP A 454 0.04 44.68 -61.53
CA ASP A 454 -0.82 44.39 -60.36
C ASP A 454 -1.16 42.89 -60.27
N ALA A 455 -1.42 42.24 -61.41
CA ALA A 455 -1.64 40.80 -61.47
C ALA A 455 -0.39 40.01 -61.04
N ARG A 456 0.81 40.47 -61.43
CA ARG A 456 2.08 39.86 -60.99
C ARG A 456 2.34 40.08 -59.50
N ALA A 457 2.03 41.26 -58.96
CA ALA A 457 2.15 41.55 -57.53
C ALA A 457 1.22 40.63 -56.71
N SER A 458 -0.05 40.52 -57.11
CA SER A 458 -1.03 39.62 -56.46
C SER A 458 -0.59 38.16 -56.51
N SER A 459 -0.01 37.72 -57.63
CA SER A 459 0.54 36.35 -57.76
C SER A 459 1.75 36.12 -56.86
N MET A 460 2.62 37.11 -56.65
CA MET A 460 3.76 37.01 -55.74
C MET A 460 3.32 36.99 -54.28
N GLU A 461 2.33 37.80 -53.90
CA GLU A 461 1.76 37.80 -52.55
C GLU A 461 1.12 36.44 -52.22
N ALA A 462 0.34 35.87 -53.14
CA ALA A 462 -0.22 34.54 -52.97
C ALA A 462 0.88 33.47 -52.78
N ARG A 463 1.99 33.59 -53.51
CA ARG A 463 3.12 32.66 -53.44
C ARG A 463 3.92 32.81 -52.14
N ILE A 464 4.03 34.02 -51.61
CA ILE A 464 4.61 34.28 -50.28
C ILE A 464 3.73 33.65 -49.20
N GLY A 465 2.41 33.84 -49.26
CA GLY A 465 1.48 33.20 -48.33
C GLY A 465 1.55 31.66 -48.37
N GLU A 466 1.71 31.08 -49.55
CA GLU A 466 1.88 29.63 -49.72
C GLU A 466 3.22 29.12 -49.14
N LEU A 467 4.30 29.91 -49.26
CA LEU A 467 5.60 29.60 -48.67
C LEU A 467 5.56 29.72 -47.14
N ASP A 468 4.89 30.73 -46.60
CA ASP A 468 4.71 30.91 -45.15
C ASP A 468 3.88 29.77 -44.55
N ALA A 469 2.81 29.34 -45.23
CA ALA A 469 2.02 28.18 -44.83
C ALA A 469 2.87 26.89 -44.81
N ARG A 470 3.69 26.66 -45.84
CA ARG A 470 4.61 25.52 -45.89
C ARG A 470 5.68 25.57 -44.80
N ALA A 471 6.18 26.76 -44.46
CA ALA A 471 7.13 26.95 -43.37
C ALA A 471 6.49 26.59 -42.02
N GLY A 472 5.26 27.06 -41.77
CA GLY A 472 4.49 26.72 -40.57
C GLY A 472 4.20 25.21 -40.46
N GLU A 473 3.85 24.55 -41.56
CA GLU A 473 3.69 23.09 -41.57
C GLU A 473 5.00 22.34 -41.31
N ALA A 474 6.12 22.82 -41.85
CA ALA A 474 7.42 22.21 -41.61
C ALA A 474 7.85 22.35 -40.14
N GLU A 475 7.58 23.49 -39.52
CA GLU A 475 7.86 23.76 -38.12
C GLU A 475 6.97 22.92 -37.18
N ALA A 476 5.70 22.74 -37.54
CA ALA A 476 4.78 21.83 -36.82
C ALA A 476 5.26 20.37 -36.90
N ARG A 477 5.68 19.90 -38.08
CA ARG A 477 6.26 18.55 -38.26
C ARG A 477 7.55 18.37 -37.46
N ALA A 478 8.40 19.39 -37.38
CA ALA A 478 9.61 19.35 -36.58
C ALA A 478 9.30 19.26 -35.08
N SER A 479 8.36 20.05 -34.57
CA SER A 479 7.91 19.97 -33.17
C SER A 479 7.30 18.61 -32.83
N GLU A 480 6.53 18.02 -33.75
CA GLU A 480 5.97 16.69 -33.55
C GLU A 480 7.05 15.60 -33.54
N ALA A 481 8.06 15.70 -34.41
CA ALA A 481 9.21 14.80 -34.42
C ALA A 481 10.02 14.90 -33.11
N ASP A 482 10.25 16.10 -32.59
CA ASP A 482 10.92 16.32 -31.31
C ASP A 482 10.11 15.76 -30.13
N ALA A 483 8.78 15.92 -30.15
CA ALA A 483 7.91 15.33 -29.13
C ALA A 483 7.96 13.80 -29.15
N ARG A 484 7.93 13.19 -30.34
CA ARG A 484 8.09 11.73 -30.50
C ARG A 484 9.46 11.24 -30.06
N ALA A 485 10.53 12.00 -30.33
CA ALA A 485 11.88 11.67 -29.91
C ALA A 485 12.03 11.72 -28.38
N ARG A 486 11.43 12.72 -27.71
CA ARG A 486 11.39 12.80 -26.24
C ARG A 486 10.61 11.64 -25.64
N ASP A 487 9.45 11.31 -26.19
CA ASP A 487 8.63 10.20 -25.70
C ASP A 487 9.35 8.85 -25.89
N ALA A 488 10.02 8.65 -27.03
CA ALA A 488 10.88 7.49 -27.23
C ALA A 488 12.04 7.43 -26.22
N GLY A 489 12.64 8.58 -25.88
CA GLY A 489 13.65 8.69 -24.82
C GLY A 489 13.11 8.27 -23.45
N VAL A 490 11.93 8.75 -23.07
CA VAL A 490 11.27 8.37 -21.81
C VAL A 490 10.98 6.87 -21.77
N ARG A 491 10.44 6.30 -22.85
CA ARG A 491 10.18 4.85 -22.94
C ARG A 491 11.47 4.02 -22.85
N SER A 492 12.58 4.50 -23.42
CA SER A 492 13.88 3.85 -23.27
C SER A 492 14.34 3.85 -21.81
N THR A 493 14.25 4.99 -21.13
CA THR A 493 14.64 5.08 -19.72
C THR A 493 13.76 4.23 -18.80
N ASP A 494 12.46 4.12 -19.10
CA ASP A 494 11.55 3.22 -18.36
C ASP A 494 11.90 1.76 -18.62
N ALA A 495 12.21 1.38 -19.86
CA ALA A 495 12.66 0.03 -20.19
C ALA A 495 13.97 -0.32 -19.45
N ASP A 496 14.94 0.60 -19.43
CA ASP A 496 16.21 0.41 -18.71
C ASP A 496 15.98 0.25 -17.20
N ALA A 497 15.07 1.03 -16.61
CA ALA A 497 14.71 0.90 -15.20
C ALA A 497 14.05 -0.45 -14.89
N ARG A 498 13.18 -0.95 -15.78
CA ARG A 498 12.54 -2.27 -15.63
C ARG A 498 13.53 -3.42 -15.80
N ILE A 499 14.54 -3.26 -16.64
CA ILE A 499 15.64 -4.23 -16.79
C ILE A 499 16.46 -4.27 -15.49
N ALA A 500 16.87 -3.11 -14.96
CA ALA A 500 17.61 -3.03 -13.70
C ALA A 500 16.83 -3.65 -12.53
N GLU A 501 15.52 -3.39 -12.43
CA GLU A 501 14.67 -3.99 -11.41
C GLU A 501 14.55 -5.52 -11.58
N ALA A 502 14.51 -6.02 -12.81
CA ALA A 502 14.50 -7.45 -13.08
C ALA A 502 15.83 -8.12 -12.72
N GLU A 503 16.96 -7.46 -12.97
CA GLU A 503 18.30 -7.91 -12.58
C GLU A 503 18.46 -7.94 -11.05
N ASP A 504 17.96 -6.93 -10.34
CA ASP A 504 17.94 -6.90 -8.88
C ASP A 504 17.08 -8.04 -8.31
N ARG A 505 15.90 -8.29 -8.89
CA ARG A 505 15.03 -9.42 -8.51
C ARG A 505 15.69 -10.77 -8.78
N ALA A 506 16.38 -10.92 -9.91
CA ALA A 506 17.11 -12.14 -10.22
C ALA A 506 18.27 -12.36 -9.24
N SER A 507 19.03 -11.32 -8.92
CA SER A 507 20.13 -11.37 -7.95
C SER A 507 19.64 -11.72 -6.54
N ALA A 508 18.50 -11.15 -6.12
CA ALA A 508 17.87 -11.50 -4.84
C ALA A 508 17.42 -12.96 -4.80
N ALA A 509 16.84 -13.48 -5.89
CA ALA A 509 16.41 -14.87 -5.99
C ALA A 509 17.60 -15.85 -5.96
N VAL A 510 18.72 -15.49 -6.62
CA VAL A 510 19.96 -16.28 -6.55
C VAL A 510 20.50 -16.30 -5.11
N ALA A 511 20.56 -15.15 -4.43
CA ALA A 511 21.00 -15.08 -3.04
C ALA A 511 20.09 -15.87 -2.08
N GLU A 512 18.78 -15.89 -2.33
CA GLU A 512 17.83 -16.72 -1.57
C GLU A 512 18.06 -18.22 -1.82
N SER A 513 18.29 -18.62 -3.07
CA SER A 513 18.60 -20.00 -3.43
C SER A 513 19.90 -20.48 -2.77
N GLU A 514 20.95 -19.65 -2.77
CA GLU A 514 22.22 -19.94 -2.08
C GLU A 514 22.03 -20.08 -0.56
N ARG A 515 21.21 -19.21 0.06
CA ARG A 515 20.87 -19.34 1.49
C ARG A 515 20.12 -20.63 1.78
N LEU A 516 19.13 -20.98 0.98
CA LEU A 516 18.38 -22.23 1.15
C LEU A 516 19.29 -23.45 0.97
N ALA A 517 20.22 -23.42 0.01
CA ALA A 517 21.22 -24.47 -0.17
C ALA A 517 22.13 -24.60 1.07
N ALA A 518 22.60 -23.48 1.63
CA ALA A 518 23.40 -23.48 2.85
C ALA A 518 22.62 -24.03 4.07
N MET A 519 21.35 -23.65 4.21
CA MET A 519 20.47 -24.18 5.28
C MET A 519 20.23 -25.68 5.11
N LEU A 520 20.05 -26.16 3.88
CA LEU A 520 19.89 -27.59 3.58
C LEU A 520 21.15 -28.37 3.96
N GLU A 521 22.34 -27.88 3.61
CA GLU A 521 23.60 -28.52 3.98
C GLU A 521 23.84 -28.51 5.50
N ALA A 522 23.51 -27.41 6.18
CA ALA A 522 23.55 -27.35 7.64
C ALA A 522 22.59 -28.38 8.27
N ALA A 523 21.35 -28.47 7.77
CA ALA A 523 20.37 -29.44 8.24
C ALA A 523 20.81 -30.89 8.01
N LYS A 524 21.38 -31.19 6.83
CA LYS A 524 21.97 -32.52 6.55
C LYS A 524 23.07 -32.86 7.54
N LYS A 525 23.98 -31.93 7.82
CA LYS A 525 25.06 -32.13 8.79
C LYS A 525 24.52 -32.38 10.20
N THR A 526 23.47 -31.68 10.62
CA THR A 526 22.80 -31.92 11.90
C THR A 526 22.18 -33.31 11.95
N VAL A 527 21.46 -33.74 10.90
CA VAL A 527 20.86 -35.08 10.83
C VAL A 527 21.93 -36.17 10.84
N GLN A 528 23.05 -35.97 10.14
CA GLN A 528 24.21 -36.87 10.18
C GLN A 528 24.81 -36.95 11.59
N GLY A 529 24.97 -35.82 12.28
CA GLY A 529 25.41 -35.78 13.68
C GLY A 529 24.45 -36.52 14.63
N MET A 530 23.14 -36.37 14.43
CA MET A 530 22.13 -37.12 15.18
C MET A 530 22.21 -38.63 14.88
N HIS A 531 22.40 -39.04 13.64
CA HIS A 531 22.59 -40.45 13.28
C HIS A 531 23.84 -41.04 13.94
N ALA A 532 24.98 -40.35 13.88
CA ALA A 532 26.21 -40.79 14.53
C ALA A 532 26.04 -40.91 16.06
N ALA A 533 25.31 -39.97 16.69
CA ALA A 533 25.00 -40.04 18.11
C ALA A 533 24.06 -41.22 18.45
N VAL A 534 23.09 -41.53 17.59
CA VAL A 534 22.21 -42.69 17.76
C VAL A 534 23.00 -44.00 17.60
N GLU A 535 23.85 -44.11 16.59
CA GLU A 535 24.73 -45.28 16.40
C GLU A 535 25.62 -45.50 17.62
N SER A 536 26.28 -44.45 18.13
CA SER A 536 27.09 -44.53 19.35
C SER A 536 26.28 -44.97 20.58
N ARG A 537 25.04 -44.49 20.73
CA ARG A 537 24.14 -44.93 21.82
C ARG A 537 23.73 -46.40 21.67
N LEU A 538 23.48 -46.87 20.45
CA LEU A 538 23.16 -48.26 20.19
C LEU A 538 24.36 -49.17 20.52
N GLU A 539 25.56 -48.82 20.10
CA GLU A 539 26.79 -49.54 20.45
C GLU A 539 27.00 -49.59 21.98
N ALA A 540 26.76 -48.48 22.69
CA ALA A 540 26.85 -48.45 24.15
C ALA A 540 25.80 -49.35 24.83
N ILE A 541 24.56 -49.38 24.30
CA ILE A 541 23.49 -50.27 24.79
C ILE A 541 23.86 -51.73 24.53
N GLU A 542 24.38 -52.06 23.36
CA GLU A 542 24.82 -53.41 23.01
C GLU A 542 25.99 -53.86 23.88
N ALA A 543 26.99 -52.99 24.10
CA ALA A 543 28.09 -53.26 25.03
C ALA A 543 27.59 -53.46 26.46
N LYS A 544 26.61 -52.68 26.92
CA LYS A 544 26.00 -52.85 28.25
C LYS A 544 25.23 -54.17 28.33
N ARG A 545 24.45 -54.53 27.31
CA ARG A 545 23.76 -55.82 27.21
C ARG A 545 24.74 -56.98 27.26
N ALA A 546 25.82 -56.94 26.49
CA ALA A 546 26.87 -57.96 26.48
C ALA A 546 27.55 -58.12 27.85
N ARG A 547 27.77 -57.02 28.58
CA ARG A 547 28.29 -57.09 29.97
C ARG A 547 27.27 -57.71 30.91
N THR A 548 25.99 -57.36 30.80
CA THR A 548 24.94 -57.94 31.66
C THR A 548 24.72 -59.42 31.38
N THR A 549 24.77 -59.85 30.11
CA THR A 549 24.65 -61.28 29.76
C THR A 549 25.85 -62.06 30.27
N LYS A 550 27.07 -61.53 30.10
CA LYS A 550 28.28 -62.17 30.63
C LYS A 550 28.27 -62.25 32.17
N ALA A 551 27.83 -61.20 32.86
CA ALA A 551 27.70 -61.21 34.32
C ALA A 551 26.64 -62.22 34.79
N LEU A 552 25.56 -62.40 34.03
CA LEU A 552 24.54 -63.41 34.29
C LEU A 552 25.11 -64.83 34.09
N GLU A 553 25.81 -65.09 32.99
CA GLU A 553 26.48 -66.37 32.72
C GLU A 553 27.51 -66.72 33.82
N GLU A 554 28.32 -65.74 34.26
CA GLU A 554 29.27 -65.93 35.37
C GLU A 554 28.56 -66.18 36.71
N ALA A 555 27.42 -65.53 36.95
CA ALA A 555 26.61 -65.76 38.15
C ALA A 555 25.94 -67.14 38.13
N GLU A 556 25.46 -67.59 36.98
CA GLU A 556 24.90 -68.92 36.77
C GLU A 556 25.96 -70.00 36.94
N ALA A 557 27.15 -69.83 36.35
CA ALA A 557 28.27 -70.75 36.53
C ALA A 557 28.72 -70.84 38.00
N ARG A 558 28.71 -69.73 38.76
CA ARG A 558 28.98 -69.72 40.20
C ARG A 558 27.90 -70.45 41.00
N ALA A 559 26.63 -70.27 40.64
CA ALA A 559 25.50 -70.97 41.27
C ALA A 559 25.58 -72.48 41.01
N ASP A 560 25.86 -72.89 39.77
CA ASP A 560 26.05 -74.30 39.41
C ASP A 560 27.21 -74.94 40.16
N ALA A 561 28.33 -74.20 40.33
CA ALA A 561 29.45 -74.66 41.12
C ALA A 561 29.08 -74.81 42.62
N ALA A 562 28.35 -73.85 43.18
CA ALA A 562 27.85 -73.91 44.56
C ALA A 562 26.87 -75.07 44.78
N ILE A 563 25.99 -75.34 43.80
CA ILE A 563 25.07 -76.48 43.81
C ILE A 563 25.86 -77.80 43.79
N ARG A 564 26.85 -77.93 42.90
CA ARG A 564 27.71 -79.13 42.84
C ARG A 564 28.48 -79.32 44.15
N GLU A 565 29.06 -78.26 44.71
CA GLU A 565 29.78 -78.31 46.00
C GLU A 565 28.84 -78.76 47.12
N ARG A 566 27.63 -78.21 47.18
CA ARG A 566 26.60 -78.63 48.14
C ARG A 566 26.24 -80.10 47.98
N ASP A 567 25.99 -80.55 46.76
CA ASP A 567 25.56 -81.93 46.48
C ASP A 567 26.67 -82.95 46.78
N GLU A 568 27.93 -82.61 46.47
CA GLU A 568 29.09 -83.43 46.84
C GLU A 568 29.29 -83.48 48.36
N LEU A 569 29.15 -82.35 49.06
CA LEU A 569 29.25 -82.31 50.52
C LEU A 569 28.10 -83.06 51.19
N ALA A 570 26.89 -82.97 50.66
CA ALA A 570 25.72 -83.73 51.11
C ALA A 570 25.91 -85.23 50.90
N ALA A 571 26.36 -85.65 49.71
CA ALA A 571 26.66 -87.06 49.43
C ALA A 571 27.78 -87.61 50.32
N ARG A 572 28.82 -86.81 50.61
CA ARG A 572 29.88 -87.18 51.57
C ARG A 572 29.34 -87.26 53.00
N LEU A 573 28.48 -86.34 53.41
CA LEU A 573 27.84 -86.36 54.72
C LEU A 573 26.95 -87.61 54.89
N ASP A 574 26.16 -87.96 53.87
CA ASP A 574 25.33 -89.17 53.85
C ASP A 574 26.18 -90.44 53.90
N ALA A 575 27.24 -90.54 53.09
CA ALA A 575 28.16 -91.69 53.11
C ALA A 575 28.89 -91.84 54.46
N THR A 576 29.33 -90.73 55.06
CA THR A 576 29.99 -90.72 56.37
C THR A 576 29.01 -91.05 57.50
N SER A 577 27.75 -90.62 57.39
CA SER A 577 26.67 -90.94 58.34
C SER A 577 26.21 -92.41 58.24
N GLN A 578 26.17 -92.98 57.03
CA GLN A 578 25.86 -94.40 56.81
C GLN A 578 26.98 -95.34 57.28
N ALA A 579 28.24 -94.89 57.24
CA ALA A 579 29.41 -95.62 57.77
C ALA A 579 29.55 -95.54 59.30
N ALA A 580 28.68 -94.80 60.00
CA ALA A 580 28.83 -94.44 61.41
C ALA A 580 28.46 -95.47 62.50
N PRO A 581 27.92 -96.70 62.27
CA PRO A 581 27.61 -97.58 63.42
C PRO A 581 28.85 -98.20 64.11
N ALA A 582 30.08 -97.79 63.76
CA ALA A 582 31.31 -98.36 64.33
C ALA A 582 32.33 -97.36 64.91
N SER A 583 32.07 -96.04 64.97
CA SER A 583 33.06 -95.06 65.48
C SER A 583 32.43 -93.90 66.28
N GLN A 584 31.92 -94.18 67.49
CA GLN A 584 31.26 -93.16 68.33
C GLN A 584 32.22 -92.22 69.10
N ASP A 585 33.54 -92.43 69.04
CA ASP A 585 34.51 -91.68 69.88
C ASP A 585 35.69 -91.04 69.09
N ASP A 586 35.50 -90.64 67.82
CA ASP A 586 36.51 -89.81 67.10
C ASP A 586 36.08 -88.32 67.05
N PRO A 587 36.59 -87.46 67.95
CA PRO A 587 36.20 -86.04 68.01
C PRO A 587 36.53 -85.28 66.71
N GLY A 588 37.54 -85.73 65.96
CA GLY A 588 37.88 -85.14 64.67
C GLY A 588 36.86 -85.45 63.57
N LEU A 589 36.09 -86.53 63.68
CA LEU A 589 35.01 -86.85 62.74
C LEU A 589 33.77 -85.97 62.99
N THR A 590 33.43 -85.72 64.25
CA THR A 590 32.30 -84.86 64.63
C THR A 590 32.49 -83.41 64.21
N GLU A 591 33.71 -82.88 64.36
CA GLU A 591 34.05 -81.52 63.93
C GLU A 591 33.98 -81.37 62.39
N ARG A 592 34.42 -82.39 61.64
CA ARG A 592 34.30 -82.42 60.18
C ARG A 592 32.85 -82.50 59.69
N LEU A 593 31.99 -83.24 60.38
CA LEU A 593 30.55 -83.30 60.04
C LEU A 593 29.85 -81.97 60.32
N LEU A 594 30.10 -81.35 61.48
CA LEU A 594 29.54 -80.03 61.81
C LEU A 594 30.00 -78.95 60.81
N ALA A 595 31.28 -78.93 60.47
CA ALA A 595 31.81 -78.00 59.48
C ALA A 595 31.20 -78.22 58.07
N ALA A 596 30.94 -79.47 57.68
CA ALA A 596 30.25 -79.78 56.42
C ALA A 596 28.78 -79.32 56.44
N THR A 597 28.05 -79.54 57.55
CA THR A 597 26.66 -79.07 57.71
C THR A 597 26.56 -77.54 57.68
N GLU A 598 27.47 -76.83 58.37
CA GLU A 598 27.51 -75.37 58.33
C GLU A 598 27.84 -74.85 56.92
N ARG A 599 28.75 -75.51 56.19
CA ARG A 599 29.09 -75.15 54.81
C ARG A 599 27.91 -75.33 53.85
N ILE A 600 27.16 -76.43 53.96
CA ILE A 600 25.93 -76.66 53.18
C ILE A 600 24.92 -75.54 53.47
N ARG A 601 24.70 -75.20 54.74
CA ARG A 601 23.77 -74.14 55.15
C ARG A 601 24.16 -72.77 54.60
N LEU A 602 25.46 -72.45 54.56
CA LEU A 602 25.96 -71.20 53.97
C LEU A 602 25.78 -71.17 52.44
N LEU A 603 26.01 -72.29 51.75
CA LEU A 603 25.77 -72.39 50.30
C LEU A 603 24.28 -72.27 49.96
N GLU A 604 23.40 -72.86 50.78
CA GLU A 604 21.94 -72.69 50.64
C GLU A 604 21.49 -71.26 50.86
N LEU A 605 22.08 -70.54 51.83
CA LEU A 605 21.79 -69.13 52.05
C LEU A 605 22.20 -68.27 50.84
N GLN A 606 23.38 -68.53 50.27
CA GLN A 606 23.88 -67.83 49.08
C GLN A 606 23.00 -68.07 47.85
N LEU A 607 22.45 -69.27 47.68
CA LEU A 607 21.50 -69.57 46.60
C LEU A 607 20.12 -68.94 46.86
N PHE A 608 19.67 -68.88 48.13
CA PHE A 608 18.40 -68.28 48.54
C PHE A 608 18.38 -66.75 48.36
N GLU A 609 19.51 -66.07 48.60
CA GLU A 609 19.65 -64.62 48.39
C GLU A 609 19.54 -64.22 46.90
N ARG A 610 19.90 -65.13 45.97
CA ARG A 610 19.77 -64.91 44.51
C ARG A 610 18.32 -64.92 44.02
N ASP A 611 17.48 -65.81 44.56
CA ASP A 611 16.08 -65.97 44.13
C ASP A 611 15.21 -64.76 44.55
N ARG A 612 15.70 -63.91 45.46
CA ARG A 612 15.19 -62.54 45.70
C ARG A 612 15.72 -61.52 44.68
N GLY A 613 15.69 -61.86 43.39
CA GLY A 613 16.11 -60.98 42.31
C GLY A 613 15.47 -59.57 42.38
N PRO A 614 16.14 -58.56 41.80
CA PRO A 614 15.92 -57.14 42.09
C PRO A 614 14.52 -56.70 41.63
N LYS A 615 13.56 -56.68 42.56
CA LYS A 615 12.25 -56.07 42.34
C LYS A 615 12.06 -54.72 43.03
N ASP A 616 13.01 -54.27 43.84
CA ASP A 616 12.76 -53.12 44.74
C ASP A 616 13.78 -51.98 44.66
N HIS A 617 14.64 -51.92 43.64
CA HIS A 617 15.40 -50.70 43.38
C HIS A 617 14.99 -50.15 42.04
N ASP A 618 14.20 -49.08 42.08
CA ASP A 618 14.03 -48.15 40.97
C ASP A 618 15.41 -47.90 40.37
N VAL A 619 15.62 -48.39 39.17
CA VAL A 619 16.75 -47.97 38.36
C VAL A 619 16.51 -46.49 38.13
N ASP A 620 17.27 -45.65 38.83
CA ASP A 620 17.23 -44.20 38.63
C ASP A 620 17.74 -43.89 37.21
N LEU A 621 16.79 -43.87 36.28
CA LEU A 621 16.99 -43.54 34.87
C LEU A 621 17.47 -42.09 34.68
N ALA A 622 17.40 -41.24 35.72
CA ALA A 622 17.93 -39.88 35.65
C ALA A 622 19.47 -39.86 35.63
N ALA A 623 20.14 -40.80 36.29
CA ALA A 623 21.61 -40.86 36.34
C ALA A 623 22.26 -41.39 35.05
N MET A 624 21.47 -41.89 34.08
CA MET A 624 21.94 -42.40 32.78
C MET A 624 21.69 -41.47 31.60
N LEU A 625 21.07 -40.31 31.86
CA LEU A 625 20.96 -39.22 30.90
C LEU A 625 22.02 -38.18 31.28
N GLU A 626 23.23 -38.30 30.73
CA GLU A 626 24.09 -37.13 30.65
C GLU A 626 23.30 -36.03 29.91
N THR A 627 23.18 -34.90 30.59
CA THR A 627 22.42 -33.73 30.16
C THR A 627 22.75 -33.36 28.72
N PRO A 628 21.76 -33.27 27.82
CA PRO A 628 22.00 -32.76 26.47
C PRO A 628 22.46 -31.30 26.55
N PRO A 629 23.30 -30.81 25.61
CA PRO A 629 23.53 -29.37 25.49
C PRO A 629 22.18 -28.68 25.26
N PRO A 630 21.95 -27.50 25.86
CA PRO A 630 20.64 -26.88 25.85
C PRO A 630 20.16 -26.66 24.42
N ALA A 631 18.95 -27.14 24.13
CA ALA A 631 18.24 -26.78 22.92
C ALA A 631 17.92 -25.27 22.96
N PRO A 632 17.97 -24.56 21.80
CA PRO A 632 17.79 -23.10 21.74
C PRO A 632 16.44 -22.60 22.26
N SER A 633 15.49 -23.50 22.57
CA SER A 633 14.18 -23.16 23.13
C SER A 633 14.16 -22.92 24.64
N GLU A 634 15.19 -23.30 25.41
CA GLU A 634 15.25 -23.01 26.86
C GLU A 634 15.70 -21.56 27.19
N GLN A 635 16.21 -20.82 26.21
CA GLN A 635 16.48 -19.38 26.36
C GLN A 635 15.20 -18.53 26.37
N ALA A 636 14.04 -19.10 26.09
CA ALA A 636 12.75 -18.40 26.17
C ALA A 636 12.32 -18.07 27.61
N GLY A 637 13.03 -18.57 28.63
CA GLY A 637 12.72 -18.33 30.05
C GLY A 637 13.75 -17.52 30.84
N GLN A 638 15.01 -17.40 30.38
CA GLN A 638 15.98 -16.53 31.05
C GLN A 638 15.77 -15.08 30.59
N ARG A 639 15.32 -14.23 31.53
CA ARG A 639 15.31 -12.78 31.34
C ARG A 639 16.75 -12.30 31.10
N ALA A 640 17.18 -12.27 29.84
CA ALA A 640 18.44 -11.66 29.45
C ALA A 640 18.46 -10.22 29.97
N LYS A 641 19.56 -9.83 30.61
CA LYS A 641 19.72 -8.50 31.20
C LYS A 641 19.55 -7.45 30.10
N ARG A 642 18.57 -6.56 30.25
CA ARG A 642 18.32 -5.46 29.31
C ARG A 642 19.13 -4.24 29.74
N HIS A 643 19.77 -3.61 28.77
CA HIS A 643 20.59 -2.43 28.97
C HIS A 643 19.91 -1.23 28.32
N GLU A 644 19.74 -0.14 29.07
CA GLU A 644 19.17 1.10 28.53
C GLU A 644 20.23 1.94 27.82
N PHE A 645 19.81 2.64 26.77
CA PHE A 645 20.69 3.48 25.95
C PHE A 645 20.22 4.94 25.98
N PRO A 646 21.14 5.90 25.82
CA PRO A 646 20.76 7.31 25.65
C PRO A 646 19.84 7.48 24.43
N ALA A 647 18.85 8.38 24.52
CA ALA A 647 17.87 8.64 23.45
C ALA A 647 18.46 9.11 22.09
N ARG A 648 19.78 9.26 21.99
CA ARG A 648 20.52 9.64 20.79
C ARG A 648 21.24 8.47 20.10
N THR A 649 21.21 7.27 20.66
CA THR A 649 21.85 6.09 20.06
C THR A 649 21.07 5.69 18.80
N LYS A 650 21.66 6.00 17.64
CA LYS A 650 21.07 5.73 16.33
C LYS A 650 21.49 4.35 15.86
N ILE A 651 20.50 3.57 15.45
CA ILE A 651 20.65 2.28 14.81
C ILE A 651 19.91 2.32 13.47
N GLN A 652 20.07 1.30 12.63
CA GLN A 652 19.23 1.13 11.46
C GLN A 652 18.40 -0.15 11.57
N ILE A 653 17.13 -0.07 11.18
CA ILE A 653 16.26 -1.24 11.00
C ILE A 653 15.85 -1.23 9.52
N ASP A 654 16.23 -2.27 8.77
CA ASP A 654 16.06 -2.34 7.31
C ASP A 654 16.59 -1.09 6.58
N ARG A 655 17.78 -0.62 6.98
CA ARG A 655 18.43 0.61 6.48
C ARG A 655 17.69 1.92 6.81
N GLN A 656 16.59 1.86 7.57
CA GLN A 656 15.88 3.04 8.06
C GLN A 656 16.42 3.47 9.43
N PRO A 657 16.63 4.78 9.68
CA PRO A 657 17.14 5.26 10.95
C PRO A 657 16.12 5.05 12.08
N ALA A 658 16.57 4.43 13.17
CA ALA A 658 15.80 4.23 14.39
C ALA A 658 16.63 4.62 15.63
N ALA A 659 15.96 4.94 16.72
CA ALA A 659 16.61 5.23 18.00
C ALA A 659 16.51 4.00 18.92
N LEU A 660 17.64 3.51 19.42
CA LEU A 660 17.68 2.39 20.35
C LEU A 660 17.21 2.84 21.75
N VAL A 661 16.33 2.05 22.37
CA VAL A 661 15.82 2.26 23.73
C VAL A 661 16.54 1.33 24.68
N ASP A 662 16.44 0.02 24.42
CA ASP A 662 17.12 -1.01 25.18
C ASP A 662 17.62 -2.13 24.27
N LEU A 663 18.65 -2.84 24.73
CA LEU A 663 19.28 -3.96 24.02
C LEU A 663 19.63 -5.07 25.03
N SER A 664 19.44 -6.31 24.60
CA SER A 664 19.96 -7.52 25.23
C SER A 664 20.53 -8.44 24.14
N VAL A 665 21.23 -9.50 24.56
CA VAL A 665 21.69 -10.57 23.64
C VAL A 665 20.52 -11.34 22.99
N THR A 666 19.29 -11.20 23.50
CA THR A 666 18.10 -11.87 22.97
C THR A 666 17.17 -10.97 22.16
N GLY A 667 17.30 -9.64 22.26
CA GLY A 667 16.40 -8.72 21.57
C GLY A 667 16.71 -7.25 21.79
N ALA A 668 15.93 -6.41 21.13
CA ALA A 668 16.09 -4.96 21.20
C ALA A 668 14.73 -4.26 21.25
N GLN A 669 14.73 -3.07 21.84
CA GLN A 669 13.62 -2.15 21.72
C GLN A 669 14.09 -0.86 21.04
N ALA A 670 13.34 -0.42 20.04
CA ALA A 670 13.71 0.76 19.25
C ALA A 670 12.51 1.65 18.96
N ILE A 671 12.77 2.88 18.54
CA ILE A 671 11.77 3.85 18.10
C ILE A 671 12.01 4.19 16.64
N CYS A 672 11.02 3.91 15.79
CA CYS A 672 11.04 4.11 14.35
C CYS A 672 10.08 5.24 13.94
N ALA A 673 10.32 5.85 12.79
CA ALA A 673 9.43 6.88 12.22
C ALA A 673 8.28 6.27 11.38
N ALA A 674 8.51 5.13 10.73
CA ALA A 674 7.52 4.42 9.94
C ALA A 674 6.83 3.31 10.75
N SER A 675 5.59 2.98 10.39
CA SER A 675 4.85 1.86 10.96
C SER A 675 5.46 0.55 10.44
N PRO A 676 6.04 -0.29 11.31
CA PRO A 676 6.61 -1.56 10.88
C PRO A 676 5.56 -2.67 10.92
N GLU A 677 5.71 -3.66 10.04
CA GLU A 677 4.88 -4.87 10.03
C GLU A 677 5.35 -5.83 11.13
N VAL A 678 4.45 -6.15 12.06
CA VAL A 678 4.69 -7.14 13.13
C VAL A 678 4.77 -8.53 12.52
N GLY A 679 5.72 -9.35 12.96
CA GLY A 679 6.00 -10.70 12.46
C GLY A 679 7.07 -10.75 11.37
N ARG A 680 7.43 -9.61 10.75
CA ARG A 680 8.49 -9.52 9.74
C ARG A 680 9.87 -9.70 10.37
N ILE A 681 10.77 -10.40 9.68
CA ILE A 681 12.20 -10.46 10.02
C ILE A 681 12.86 -9.21 9.42
N VAL A 682 13.52 -8.44 10.26
CA VAL A 682 14.18 -7.19 9.90
C VAL A 682 15.66 -7.26 10.23
N THR A 683 16.48 -6.54 9.48
CA THR A 683 17.92 -6.42 9.75
C THR A 683 18.16 -5.19 10.62
N VAL A 684 18.73 -5.42 11.80
CA VAL A 684 19.18 -4.38 12.73
C VAL A 684 20.68 -4.15 12.54
N SER A 685 21.07 -2.93 12.18
CA SER A 685 22.47 -2.52 12.12
C SER A 685 22.80 -1.61 13.29
N LEU A 686 23.67 -2.07 14.18
CA LEU A 686 24.24 -1.23 15.23
C LEU A 686 25.47 -0.54 14.63
N LEU A 687 25.34 0.76 14.40
CA LEU A 687 26.38 1.59 13.82
C LEU A 687 27.40 1.93 14.92
N SER A 688 28.51 1.20 14.93
CA SER A 688 29.66 1.44 15.81
C SER A 688 30.85 1.97 14.99
N ASP A 689 31.73 2.73 15.63
CA ASP A 689 32.86 3.43 14.98
C ASP A 689 33.99 2.48 14.51
N GLU A 690 34.05 1.24 15.01
CA GLU A 690 35.09 0.26 14.65
C GLU A 690 34.59 -0.83 13.67
N ALA A 691 33.36 -1.31 13.85
CA ALA A 691 32.73 -2.27 12.95
C ALA A 691 31.19 -2.26 13.13
N PRO A 692 30.41 -2.07 12.06
CA PRO A 692 28.97 -2.22 12.14
C PRO A 692 28.62 -3.69 12.39
N CYS A 693 27.83 -3.97 13.42
CA CYS A 693 27.30 -5.31 13.63
C CYS A 693 25.89 -5.41 13.07
N PHE A 694 25.60 -6.54 12.44
CA PHE A 694 24.34 -6.82 11.77
C PHE A 694 23.67 -7.97 12.49
N CYS A 695 22.46 -7.73 12.99
CA CYS A 695 21.63 -8.74 13.64
C CYS A 695 20.33 -8.87 12.85
N GLN A 696 19.78 -10.07 12.72
CA GLN A 696 18.41 -10.25 12.26
C GLN A 696 17.50 -10.43 13.45
N GLY A 697 16.34 -9.79 13.43
CA GLY A 697 15.34 -9.98 14.46
C GLY A 697 13.93 -9.98 13.92
N ARG A 698 13.08 -10.80 14.53
CA ARG A 698 11.64 -10.79 14.28
C ARG A 698 11.00 -9.67 15.09
N LEU A 699 10.20 -8.85 14.43
CA LEU A 699 9.45 -7.78 15.05
C LEU A 699 8.24 -8.38 15.80
N LEU A 700 8.21 -8.31 17.12
CA LEU A 700 7.19 -8.97 17.94
C LEU A 700 5.97 -8.09 18.20
N TRP A 701 6.18 -6.79 18.35
CA TRP A 701 5.11 -5.82 18.57
C TRP A 701 5.54 -4.43 18.14
N ALA A 702 4.56 -3.61 17.77
CA ALA A 702 4.72 -2.20 17.47
C ALA A 702 3.63 -1.41 18.19
N ARG A 703 4.02 -0.35 18.92
CA ARG A 703 3.12 0.55 19.63
C ARG A 703 3.34 1.97 19.14
N ARG A 704 2.27 2.61 18.68
CA ARG A 704 2.27 4.01 18.28
C ARG A 704 2.42 4.90 19.52
N GLU A 705 3.45 5.75 19.54
CA GLU A 705 3.65 6.79 20.54
C GLU A 705 3.21 8.14 19.98
N GLN A 706 2.41 8.88 20.77
CA GLN A 706 2.04 10.25 20.41
C GLN A 706 3.25 11.16 20.60
N SER A 707 3.68 11.79 19.51
CA SER A 707 4.59 12.93 19.60
C SER A 707 3.80 14.20 19.92
N ALA A 708 4.44 15.21 20.49
CA ALA A 708 3.82 16.51 20.76
C ALA A 708 3.13 17.08 19.50
N LYS A 709 2.05 17.87 19.69
CA LYS A 709 1.22 18.43 18.60
C LYS A 709 2.08 18.98 17.45
N GLY A 710 1.89 18.41 16.24
CA GLY A 710 2.56 18.85 15.01
C GLY A 710 3.79 18.06 14.59
N ARG A 711 4.21 17.02 15.33
CA ARG A 711 5.28 16.10 14.90
C ARG A 711 4.71 14.77 14.35
N PRO A 712 5.38 14.14 13.37
CA PRO A 712 4.98 12.83 12.87
C PRO A 712 4.98 11.79 14.01
N PHE A 713 4.04 10.85 13.94
CA PHE A 713 3.96 9.74 14.87
C PHE A 713 5.27 8.94 14.88
N ARG A 714 5.60 8.38 16.03
CA ARG A 714 6.71 7.43 16.17
C ARG A 714 6.18 6.10 16.66
N TYR A 715 6.88 5.04 16.31
CA TYR A 715 6.51 3.67 16.64
C TYR A 715 7.59 3.08 17.52
N ARG A 716 7.23 2.73 18.76
CA ARG A 716 8.08 1.93 19.63
C ARG A 716 7.90 0.47 19.23
N VAL A 717 9.00 -0.23 19.00
CA VAL A 717 8.99 -1.61 18.51
C VAL A 717 9.82 -2.50 19.41
N GLY A 718 9.33 -3.72 19.62
CA GLY A 718 10.09 -4.79 20.27
C GLY A 718 10.53 -5.81 19.22
N LEU A 719 11.81 -6.14 19.24
CA LEU A 719 12.44 -7.11 18.36
C LEU A 719 13.05 -8.25 19.19
N MET A 720 12.96 -9.46 18.66
CA MET A 720 13.67 -10.63 19.18
C MET A 720 14.67 -11.09 18.13
N PHE A 721 15.93 -11.24 18.51
CA PHE A 721 16.96 -11.64 17.56
C PHE A 721 16.78 -13.10 17.14
N THR A 722 16.89 -13.34 15.84
CA THR A 722 16.83 -14.67 15.20
C THR A 722 18.18 -15.12 14.68
N ASP A 723 19.07 -14.16 14.40
CA ASP A 723 20.46 -14.39 14.02
C ASP A 723 21.31 -13.23 14.57
N ILE A 724 22.31 -13.53 15.38
CA ILE A 724 23.07 -12.54 16.16
C ILE A 724 24.53 -12.95 16.30
N ASP A 725 25.43 -11.98 16.08
CA ASP A 725 26.81 -12.04 16.56
C ASP A 725 26.83 -11.58 18.03
N GLU A 726 26.70 -12.54 18.94
CA GLU A 726 26.62 -12.32 20.39
C GLU A 726 27.82 -11.51 20.91
N ALA A 727 29.03 -11.83 20.44
CA ALA A 727 30.26 -11.16 20.86
C ALA A 727 30.32 -9.69 20.39
N ALA A 728 29.76 -9.37 19.22
CA ALA A 728 29.67 -8.01 18.74
C ALA A 728 28.62 -7.19 19.51
N VAL A 729 27.48 -7.80 19.85
CA VAL A 729 26.41 -7.15 20.61
C VAL A 729 26.81 -6.91 22.07
N GLU A 730 27.49 -7.84 22.72
CA GLU A 730 28.02 -7.63 24.08
C GLU A 730 29.02 -6.47 24.12
N LYS A 731 29.96 -6.40 23.16
CA LYS A 731 30.90 -5.26 23.05
C LYS A 731 30.19 -3.93 22.81
N PHE A 732 29.09 -3.93 22.05
CA PHE A 732 28.29 -2.73 21.83
C PHE A 732 27.58 -2.28 23.12
N ILE A 733 27.03 -3.24 23.87
CA ILE A 733 26.40 -3.00 25.18
C ILE A 733 27.41 -2.41 26.16
N GLU A 734 28.58 -3.02 26.33
CA GLU A 734 29.62 -2.55 27.26
C GLU A 734 30.06 -1.11 27.00
N ARG A 735 30.05 -0.67 25.74
CA ARG A 735 30.52 0.67 25.33
C ARG A 735 29.44 1.76 25.37
N HIS A 736 28.21 1.43 25.03
CA HIS A 736 27.16 2.43 24.77
C HIS A 736 25.96 2.37 25.73
N ALA A 737 25.87 1.35 26.57
CA ALA A 737 24.83 1.28 27.60
C ALA A 737 25.04 2.35 28.68
N LEU A 738 23.95 2.84 29.25
CA LEU A 738 23.99 3.67 30.44
C LEU A 738 24.46 2.83 31.64
N PRO A 739 25.26 3.40 32.57
CA PRO A 739 25.65 2.72 33.80
C PRO A 739 24.38 2.37 34.60
N GLN A 740 24.22 1.08 34.92
CA GLN A 740 23.06 0.62 35.69
C GLN A 740 23.25 1.00 37.17
N THR A 741 22.36 1.82 37.69
CA THR A 741 22.25 2.17 39.12
C THR A 741 21.55 1.10 39.92
#